data_AF-A0A0A1UG71-F1
#
_entry.id   AF-A0A0A1UG71-F1
#
_cell.length_a   1.000
_cell.length_b   1.000
_cell.length_c   1.000
_cell.angle_alpha   90.00
_cell.angle_beta   90.00
_cell.angle_gamma   90.00
#
_symmetry.space_group_name_H-M   'P 1'
#
loop_
_entity.id
_entity.type
_entity.pdbx_description
1 polymer ?
#
loop_
_entity_poly.entity_id
_entity_poly.type
_entity_poly.pdbx_seq_one_letter_code
_entity_poly.pdbx_strand_id
1 'polypeptide(L)'
;MLLLPFFNIIISVNSSILKWCKVKDVITCVNQNNKCPLNYEWSVIDNIVSFQQNLKTETITIKCKIPSQLFVISFDGQTQKLLFSKLNDKYVFYQQKSLHSTTLKEVVDGNLCGNYPNCASCSTTNSITHCNTCLPGFFKSDYYSCSACSAGCSKCNGFNNVDCQSCISPGHITTDSNCSDCSIGCAICQTQSPFYCQTCISGFVFMRGSCRKCPTGCTTCTDTPTCNSCDLNYRPYNGVCSRCRDGCKTCSSSELETCLSCLEGYFQSGKFCYPCYDNCASCSSRLVASCTSCKTGYYLINGTCHTCGVNCIKCTSSENGSCLLCKEGYFKVNGNCFPCYSGCATCNGTSNGNCFSCITGFRQNGYYCYSCATGCKTCFGEETRQCNSCLSGYTFEDFKCTKCPRGCESCSTGIVTCTACLDGYYKYTTGCLACPSPCLTCDDIPYFHCTSCVEGYHLLDDECVQCNEGCTSCISDNTALCFSCEPFGYYFDSYNCIECSTNCLSCEYSSTNCTSCKDGSSYFSNNECFQCINCLSGNCHQNGCTQCKYSNYYVSGYNCLPCDNNCKTCSLSSTKCTSCEDGSLYLKDSTCVQCLNCVNGNCHQDGCSLCTDSHFFNISHDCYKCDDNCKTCGTNKTNCLSCENGKYLDQGTCKICDENCLDNMCDVVMGCTACAESFEVKNKVCVCKSGFYLSGNNKCSRCFTSQLN
;
A
#
# COMPACT_ATOMS: atom_id res chain seq x y z
N MET A 1 52.77 49.51 30.26
CA MET A 1 52.42 48.38 31.15
C MET A 1 51.21 48.79 31.96
N LEU A 2 50.00 48.38 31.54
CA LEU A 2 48.81 48.14 32.36
C LEU A 2 47.62 47.81 31.46
N LEU A 3 47.01 46.67 31.75
CA LEU A 3 45.83 46.07 31.15
C LEU A 3 44.55 46.85 31.48
N LEU A 4 43.55 46.77 30.60
CA LEU A 4 42.14 46.55 30.94
C LEU A 4 41.41 45.98 29.69
N PRO A 5 40.53 44.98 29.85
CA PRO A 5 40.05 44.14 28.75
C PRO A 5 38.85 44.78 28.04
N PHE A 6 38.82 44.67 26.71
CA PHE A 6 37.60 44.87 25.94
C PHE A 6 36.61 43.75 26.29
N PHE A 7 35.58 44.11 27.05
CA PHE A 7 34.35 43.33 27.18
C PHE A 7 33.79 43.08 25.77
N ASN A 8 33.89 41.84 25.30
CA ASN A 8 33.03 41.37 24.23
C ASN A 8 31.61 41.35 24.78
N ILE A 9 30.83 42.36 24.42
CA ILE A 9 29.37 42.35 24.56
C ILE A 9 28.89 41.22 23.65
N ILE A 10 28.63 40.05 24.25
CA ILE A 10 27.77 39.04 23.65
C ILE A 10 26.39 39.69 23.60
N ILE A 11 26.06 40.27 22.45
CA ILE A 11 24.70 40.67 22.14
C ILE A 11 23.91 39.35 22.14
N SER A 12 23.08 39.16 23.17
CA SER A 12 22.09 38.10 23.21
C SER A 12 21.22 38.25 21.97
N VAL A 13 21.39 37.36 21.00
CA VAL A 13 20.50 37.27 19.84
C VAL A 13 19.15 36.87 20.41
N ASN A 14 18.22 37.83 20.45
CA ASN A 14 16.85 37.63 20.84
C ASN A 14 16.29 36.52 19.93
N SER A 15 16.03 35.34 20.47
CA SER A 15 15.72 34.14 19.69
C SER A 15 14.27 34.19 19.21
N SER A 16 14.03 34.94 18.14
CA SER A 16 12.84 34.73 17.32
C SER A 16 12.88 33.28 16.81
N ILE A 17 11.88 32.47 17.13
CA ILE A 17 11.79 31.09 16.61
C ILE A 17 11.62 31.20 15.08
N LEU A 18 12.55 30.58 14.35
CA LEU A 18 12.59 30.61 12.90
C LEU A 18 12.11 29.30 12.31
N LYS A 19 11.44 29.42 11.17
CA LYS A 19 11.06 28.30 10.33
C LYS A 19 11.97 28.30 9.09
N TRP A 20 12.65 27.19 8.88
CA TRP A 20 13.51 26.96 7.72
C TRP A 20 12.72 26.27 6.63
N CYS A 21 12.82 26.76 5.40
CA CYS A 21 12.03 26.33 4.25
C CYS A 21 12.97 25.95 3.11
N LYS A 22 12.89 24.72 2.60
CA LYS A 22 13.66 24.30 1.43
C LYS A 22 12.87 24.53 0.15
N VAL A 23 13.47 25.20 -0.83
CA VAL A 23 12.95 25.33 -2.19
C VAL A 23 14.08 24.97 -3.16
N LYS A 24 14.00 23.80 -3.80
CA LYS A 24 15.08 23.26 -4.64
C LYS A 24 16.41 23.23 -3.86
N ASP A 25 17.44 23.90 -4.36
CA ASP A 25 18.81 23.90 -3.81
C ASP A 25 19.05 24.99 -2.78
N VAL A 26 17.99 25.69 -2.36
CA VAL A 26 18.08 26.84 -1.47
C VAL A 26 17.21 26.62 -0.24
N ILE A 27 17.81 26.80 0.94
CA ILE A 27 17.09 26.79 2.21
C ILE A 27 17.04 28.22 2.73
N THR A 28 15.83 28.71 3.02
CA THR A 28 15.60 30.08 3.50
C THR A 28 14.95 30.09 4.87
N CYS A 29 15.20 31.13 5.66
CA CYS A 29 14.52 31.32 6.94
C CYS A 29 13.35 32.30 6.82
N VAL A 30 12.29 32.02 7.56
CA VAL A 30 11.19 32.96 7.83
C VAL A 30 10.88 32.94 9.32
N ASN A 31 10.26 33.99 9.85
CA ASN A 31 9.72 33.93 11.22
C ASN A 31 8.68 32.80 11.31
N GLN A 32 8.59 32.08 12.43
CA GLN A 32 7.72 30.90 12.61
C GLN A 32 6.27 31.11 12.11
N ASN A 33 5.74 32.32 12.27
CA ASN A 33 4.36 32.67 11.91
C ASN A 33 4.16 32.97 10.41
N ASN A 34 5.24 33.10 9.64
CA ASN A 34 5.20 33.38 8.21
C ASN A 34 5.20 32.07 7.41
N LYS A 35 4.40 32.02 6.35
CA LYS A 35 4.40 30.87 5.42
C LYS A 35 5.72 30.81 4.65
N CYS A 36 6.19 29.59 4.38
CA CYS A 36 7.30 29.36 3.47
C CYS A 36 6.99 29.88 2.06
N PRO A 37 8.00 30.21 1.26
CA PRO A 37 7.80 30.57 -0.15
C PRO A 37 7.05 29.48 -0.92
N LEU A 38 6.32 29.86 -1.99
CA LEU A 38 5.60 28.92 -2.86
C LEU A 38 6.56 27.86 -3.41
N ASN A 39 6.08 26.60 -3.50
CA ASN A 39 6.84 25.41 -3.95
C ASN A 39 7.98 24.95 -3.03
N TYR A 40 7.88 25.22 -1.73
CA TYR A 40 8.79 24.63 -0.75
C TYR A 40 8.55 23.12 -0.62
N GLU A 41 9.65 22.35 -0.55
CA GLU A 41 9.62 20.89 -0.47
C GLU A 41 9.41 20.41 0.96
N TRP A 42 10.04 21.08 1.93
CA TRP A 42 9.86 20.81 3.35
C TRP A 42 10.14 22.06 4.18
N SER A 43 9.65 22.06 5.41
CA SER A 43 9.94 23.11 6.38
C SER A 43 10.12 22.57 7.80
N VAL A 44 11.04 23.16 8.55
CA VAL A 44 11.40 22.75 9.92
C VAL A 44 11.43 23.97 10.83
N ILE A 45 10.81 23.89 12.01
CA ILE A 45 10.74 24.96 13.02
C ILE A 45 11.87 24.82 14.07
N ASP A 46 12.78 23.87 13.84
CA ASP A 46 13.95 23.61 14.68
C ASP A 46 15.16 24.43 14.23
N ASN A 47 16.15 24.59 15.11
CA ASN A 47 17.44 25.21 14.83
C ASN A 47 18.45 24.20 14.24
N ILE A 48 17.99 23.04 13.77
CA ILE A 48 18.81 21.97 13.20
C ILE A 48 18.27 21.59 11.82
N VAL A 49 19.15 21.54 10.82
CA VAL A 49 18.85 21.08 9.46
C VAL A 49 19.88 20.02 9.05
N SER A 50 19.40 18.86 8.60
CA SER A 50 20.29 17.79 8.10
C SER A 50 20.19 17.66 6.59
N PHE A 51 21.34 17.69 5.89
CA PHE A 51 21.41 17.47 4.45
C PHE A 51 21.26 16.00 4.03
N GLN A 52 21.12 15.09 4.99
CA GLN A 52 20.94 13.66 4.72
C GLN A 52 19.49 13.29 4.33
N GLN A 53 18.56 14.25 4.34
CA GLN A 53 17.20 14.07 3.81
C GLN A 53 17.13 14.50 2.32
N ASN A 54 17.14 13.52 1.41
CA ASN A 54 16.77 13.60 -0.02
C ASN A 54 17.12 14.92 -0.73
N LEU A 55 18.41 15.15 -0.97
CA LEU A 55 18.89 16.23 -1.81
C LEU A 55 19.57 15.63 -3.05
N LYS A 56 18.90 15.74 -4.21
CA LYS A 56 19.41 15.27 -5.52
C LYS A 56 20.44 16.23 -6.14
N THR A 57 21.03 17.14 -5.37
CA THR A 57 21.67 18.33 -5.93
C THR A 57 23.09 18.55 -5.41
N GLU A 58 23.98 18.91 -6.35
CA GLU A 58 25.44 18.96 -6.15
C GLU A 58 25.87 20.09 -5.21
N THR A 59 25.00 21.09 -4.99
CA THR A 59 25.23 22.24 -4.12
C THR A 59 23.96 22.65 -3.39
N ILE A 60 24.10 23.02 -2.11
CA ILE A 60 23.00 23.55 -1.28
C ILE A 60 23.40 24.91 -0.75
N THR A 61 22.54 25.89 -0.92
CA THR A 61 22.74 27.25 -0.43
C THR A 61 21.75 27.56 0.70
N ILE A 62 22.24 27.88 1.89
CA ILE A 62 21.39 28.38 2.98
C ILE A 62 21.48 29.90 3.03
N LYS A 63 20.32 30.57 3.06
CA LYS A 63 20.22 32.03 3.16
C LYS A 63 19.31 32.43 4.31
N CYS A 64 19.77 33.33 5.17
CA CYS A 64 18.94 33.91 6.20
C CYS A 64 19.39 35.35 6.49
N LYS A 65 18.48 36.31 6.24
CA LYS A 65 18.70 37.74 6.52
C LYS A 65 18.31 38.14 7.94
N ILE A 66 17.78 37.20 8.73
CA ILE A 66 17.38 37.40 10.11
C ILE A 66 18.57 36.93 10.99
N PRO A 67 19.10 37.78 11.89
CA PRO A 67 20.17 37.39 12.79
C PRO A 67 19.79 36.14 13.58
N SER A 68 20.52 35.05 13.40
CA SER A 68 20.13 33.72 13.91
C SER A 68 21.29 32.74 13.93
N GLN A 69 21.09 31.60 14.57
CA GLN A 69 22.02 30.47 14.55
C GLN A 69 21.31 29.23 14.00
N LEU A 70 22.00 28.46 13.17
CA LEU A 70 21.51 27.19 12.63
C LEU A 70 22.60 26.13 12.76
N PHE A 71 22.26 24.97 13.29
CA PHE A 71 23.12 23.80 13.25
C PHE A 71 22.81 22.97 12.01
N VAL A 72 23.82 22.76 11.18
CA VAL A 72 23.71 22.03 9.93
C VAL A 72 24.49 20.74 10.03
N ILE A 73 23.83 19.60 9.78
CA ILE A 73 24.51 18.32 9.63
C ILE A 73 24.86 18.16 8.15
N SER A 74 26.14 18.29 7.81
CA SER A 74 26.64 18.20 6.43
C SER A 74 26.58 16.78 5.87
N PHE A 75 26.84 16.62 4.56
CA PHE A 75 26.73 15.33 3.86
C PHE A 75 27.63 14.23 4.45
N ASP A 76 28.75 14.61 5.06
CA ASP A 76 29.71 13.76 5.78
C ASP A 76 29.30 13.47 7.24
N GLY A 77 28.14 13.95 7.69
CA GLY A 77 27.62 13.75 9.04
C GLY A 77 28.19 14.70 10.10
N GLN A 78 29.04 15.66 9.72
CA GLN A 78 29.58 16.65 10.65
C GLN A 78 28.55 17.73 10.98
N THR A 79 28.43 18.10 12.27
CA THR A 79 27.55 19.20 12.67
C THR A 79 28.32 20.51 12.66
N GLN A 80 27.89 21.45 11.82
CA GLN A 80 28.46 22.78 11.69
C GLN A 80 27.49 23.83 12.24
N LYS A 81 28.00 24.75 13.06
CA LYS A 81 27.20 25.87 13.57
C LYS A 81 27.34 27.07 12.62
N LEU A 82 26.24 27.46 11.99
CA LEU A 82 26.14 28.65 11.15
C LEU A 82 25.61 29.84 11.96
N LEU A 83 26.22 31.00 11.75
CA LEU A 83 25.83 32.26 12.38
C LEU A 83 25.41 33.25 11.28
N PHE A 84 24.14 33.63 11.25
CA PHE A 84 23.60 34.57 10.29
C PHE A 84 23.57 35.98 10.90
N SER A 85 24.06 36.96 10.15
CA SER A 85 24.09 38.37 10.54
C SER A 85 23.85 39.26 9.31
N LYS A 86 23.73 40.58 9.51
CA LYS A 86 23.60 41.53 8.39
C LYS A 86 24.81 41.53 7.43
N LEU A 87 25.98 41.05 7.88
CA LEU A 87 27.21 40.96 7.09
C LEU A 87 27.45 39.56 6.49
N ASN A 88 26.78 38.54 7.02
CA ASN A 88 26.94 37.16 6.58
C ASN A 88 25.58 36.46 6.60
N ASP A 89 24.87 36.54 5.48
CA ASP A 89 23.48 36.09 5.32
C ASP A 89 23.35 34.84 4.43
N LYS A 90 24.47 34.26 3.99
CA LYS A 90 24.50 33.16 3.01
C LYS A 90 25.68 32.20 3.25
N TYR A 91 25.38 30.90 3.26
CA TYR A 91 26.37 29.82 3.28
C TYR A 91 26.10 28.87 2.11
N VAL A 92 27.17 28.33 1.50
CA VAL A 92 27.08 27.39 0.37
C VAL A 92 27.84 26.12 0.72
N PHE A 93 27.21 24.98 0.50
CA PHE A 93 27.75 23.65 0.75
C PHE A 93 27.86 22.89 -0.57
N TYR A 94 28.97 22.18 -0.74
CA TYR A 94 29.27 21.39 -1.93
C TYR A 94 29.32 19.91 -1.57
N GLN A 95 28.71 19.06 -2.39
CA GLN A 95 28.83 17.61 -2.26
C GLN A 95 30.14 17.15 -2.93
N GLN A 96 31.12 16.68 -2.15
CA GLN A 96 32.36 16.15 -2.72
C GLN A 96 32.14 14.73 -3.28
N LYS A 97 32.34 14.55 -4.59
CA LYS A 97 32.58 13.22 -5.20
C LYS A 97 34.03 12.81 -4.90
N SER A 98 34.29 12.11 -3.80
CA SER A 98 35.60 11.48 -3.59
C SER A 98 35.59 10.05 -4.13
N LEU A 99 36.44 9.81 -5.14
CA LEU A 99 36.85 8.49 -5.58
C LEU A 99 37.79 7.93 -4.51
N HIS A 100 37.30 7.14 -3.56
CA HIS A 100 38.11 6.17 -2.83
C HIS A 100 37.39 4.82 -2.83
N SER A 101 38.17 3.78 -3.13
CA SER A 101 37.73 2.43 -3.40
C SER A 101 37.13 1.78 -2.15
N THR A 102 35.82 1.91 -2.02
CA THR A 102 34.96 0.99 -1.27
C THR A 102 33.75 0.75 -2.13
N THR A 103 33.48 -0.51 -2.47
CA THR A 103 32.35 -0.96 -3.28
C THR A 103 31.03 -0.34 -2.79
N LEU A 104 30.59 0.73 -3.45
CA LEU A 104 29.26 1.30 -3.33
C LEU A 104 28.28 0.36 -4.06
N LYS A 105 27.45 -0.36 -3.30
CA LYS A 105 26.19 -0.89 -3.84
C LYS A 105 25.23 0.28 -4.02
N GLU A 106 24.46 0.21 -5.11
CA GLU A 106 23.48 1.22 -5.52
C GLU A 106 22.50 1.59 -4.41
N VAL A 107 22.22 2.89 -4.30
CA VAL A 107 21.24 3.47 -3.38
C VAL A 107 19.84 3.22 -3.92
N VAL A 108 19.06 2.42 -3.20
CA VAL A 108 17.61 2.30 -3.34
C VAL A 108 16.98 2.75 -2.02
N ASP A 109 16.01 3.68 -2.09
CA ASP A 109 15.12 4.11 -0.99
C ASP A 109 15.69 4.87 0.23
N GLY A 110 16.36 6.00 -0.01
CA GLY A 110 16.17 7.20 0.83
C GLY A 110 16.52 7.17 2.33
N ASN A 111 17.24 6.16 2.84
CA ASN A 111 17.81 6.17 4.20
C ASN A 111 19.23 5.58 4.14
N LEU A 112 20.26 6.36 4.46
CA LEU A 112 21.68 5.94 4.40
C LEU A 112 21.99 4.74 5.32
N CYS A 113 21.07 4.38 6.24
CA CYS A 113 21.22 3.28 7.19
C CYS A 113 20.32 2.07 6.95
N GLY A 114 19.51 2.02 5.89
CA GLY A 114 18.54 0.93 5.67
C GLY A 114 17.41 0.89 6.71
N ASN A 115 16.80 -0.27 6.94
CA ASN A 115 15.63 -0.50 7.82
C ASN A 115 15.90 -0.32 9.34
N TYR A 116 16.99 0.34 9.76
CA TYR A 116 17.35 0.54 11.17
C TYR A 116 16.60 1.75 11.78
N PRO A 117 15.61 1.52 12.66
CA PRO A 117 14.75 2.57 13.20
C PRO A 117 15.49 3.41 14.22
N ASN A 118 15.11 4.69 14.31
CA ASN A 118 15.63 5.60 15.32
C ASN A 118 17.13 5.89 15.22
N CYS A 119 17.79 5.48 14.13
CA CYS A 119 19.19 5.76 13.84
C CYS A 119 19.32 6.99 12.93
N ALA A 120 20.04 8.01 13.39
CA ALA A 120 20.31 9.24 12.65
C ALA A 120 21.53 9.11 11.73
N SER A 121 22.52 8.27 12.06
CA SER A 121 23.68 7.98 11.17
C SER A 121 24.32 6.64 11.51
N CYS A 122 25.01 6.02 10.55
CA CYS A 122 25.59 4.68 10.68
C CYS A 122 26.91 4.52 9.91
N SER A 123 27.69 3.50 10.27
CA SER A 123 28.93 3.09 9.59
C SER A 123 28.91 1.60 9.29
N THR A 124 29.47 1.16 8.17
CA THR A 124 29.53 -0.25 7.78
C THR A 124 30.96 -0.78 7.87
N THR A 125 31.16 -1.81 8.70
CA THR A 125 32.43 -2.55 8.81
C THR A 125 32.15 -4.04 8.70
N ASN A 126 32.87 -4.76 7.82
CA ASN A 126 32.72 -6.21 7.60
C ASN A 126 31.27 -6.68 7.34
N SER A 127 30.52 -5.95 6.51
CA SER A 127 29.10 -6.24 6.19
C SER A 127 28.12 -6.08 7.36
N ILE A 128 28.56 -5.49 8.49
CA ILE A 128 27.71 -5.16 9.63
C ILE A 128 27.55 -3.63 9.68
N THR A 129 26.31 -3.15 9.71
CA THR A 129 25.96 -1.72 9.82
C THR A 129 25.80 -1.35 11.29
N HIS A 130 26.61 -0.41 11.79
CA HIS A 130 26.60 0.12 13.15
C HIS A 130 25.86 1.46 13.20
N CYS A 131 25.03 1.70 14.23
CA CYS A 131 24.43 3.01 14.45
C CYS A 131 25.39 3.92 15.22
N ASN A 132 25.79 5.03 14.61
CA ASN A 132 26.71 6.01 15.17
C ASN A 132 25.97 7.05 16.04
N THR A 133 24.81 7.53 15.59
CA THR A 133 23.97 8.51 16.30
C THR A 133 22.48 8.16 16.19
N CYS A 134 21.70 8.45 17.23
CA CYS A 134 20.26 8.19 17.29
C CYS A 134 19.40 9.43 16.95
N LEU A 135 18.16 9.21 16.52
CA LEU A 135 17.14 10.26 16.35
C LEU A 135 16.78 10.90 17.71
N PRO A 136 16.27 12.15 17.74
CA PRO A 136 15.79 12.78 18.97
C PRO A 136 14.78 11.91 19.72
N GLY A 137 14.90 11.86 21.05
CA GLY A 137 14.11 10.98 21.93
C GLY A 137 14.68 9.57 22.12
N PHE A 138 15.84 9.26 21.54
CA PHE A 138 16.48 7.94 21.62
C PHE A 138 17.97 8.04 22.01
N PHE A 139 18.47 7.07 22.78
CA PHE A 139 19.88 6.90 23.13
C PHE A 139 20.43 5.58 22.60
N LYS A 140 21.75 5.52 22.49
CA LYS A 140 22.45 4.32 22.05
C LYS A 140 22.40 3.24 23.14
N SER A 141 21.60 2.20 22.94
CA SER A 141 21.52 1.07 23.88
C SER A 141 22.69 0.09 23.73
N ASP A 142 23.20 -0.07 22.51
CA ASP A 142 24.38 -0.88 22.20
C ASP A 142 25.03 -0.39 20.88
N TYR A 143 25.99 -1.13 20.32
CA TYR A 143 26.66 -0.77 19.07
C TYR A 143 25.73 -0.73 17.83
N TYR A 144 24.49 -1.21 17.95
CA TYR A 144 23.59 -1.49 16.83
C TYR A 144 22.19 -0.87 16.98
N SER A 145 21.79 -0.43 18.16
CA SER A 145 20.41 -0.05 18.48
C SER A 145 20.28 1.28 19.23
N CYS A 146 19.16 1.94 18.97
CA CYS A 146 18.74 3.19 19.61
C CYS A 146 17.45 2.93 20.40
N SER A 147 17.52 2.98 21.73
CA SER A 147 16.40 2.80 22.64
C SER A 147 15.79 4.14 23.04
N ALA A 148 14.48 4.15 23.33
CA ALA A 148 13.78 5.37 23.72
C ALA A 148 14.26 5.90 25.08
N CYS A 149 14.36 7.22 25.20
CA CYS A 149 14.58 7.91 26.46
C CYS A 149 13.37 7.76 27.41
N SER A 150 13.53 8.15 28.67
CA SER A 150 12.41 8.34 29.62
C SER A 150 11.32 9.26 29.03
N ALA A 151 10.08 9.07 29.47
CA ALA A 151 8.93 9.83 28.98
C ALA A 151 9.17 11.35 29.11
N GLY A 152 8.80 12.11 28.07
CA GLY A 152 9.01 13.55 28.04
C GLY A 152 10.44 14.00 27.70
N CYS A 153 11.39 13.08 27.47
CA CYS A 153 12.78 13.42 27.16
C CYS A 153 13.06 13.52 25.64
N SER A 154 13.63 14.65 25.19
CA SER A 154 14.05 14.86 23.79
C SER A 154 15.49 14.44 23.51
N LYS A 155 16.35 14.37 24.53
CA LYS A 155 17.70 13.82 24.43
C LYS A 155 18.15 13.29 25.78
N CYS A 156 18.53 12.02 25.85
CA CYS A 156 19.13 11.40 27.03
C CYS A 156 20.59 11.01 26.77
N ASN A 157 21.39 10.87 27.83
CA ASN A 157 22.81 10.56 27.72
C ASN A 157 23.03 9.13 27.18
N GLY A 158 24.07 8.93 26.37
CA GLY A 158 24.28 7.73 25.53
C GLY A 158 24.51 6.39 26.26
N PHE A 159 24.28 6.29 27.56
CA PHE A 159 24.49 5.09 28.37
C PHE A 159 23.36 4.78 29.37
N ASN A 160 22.38 5.66 29.58
CA ASN A 160 21.22 5.38 30.44
C ASN A 160 19.95 6.04 29.91
N ASN A 161 18.79 5.47 30.26
CA ASN A 161 17.47 5.98 29.87
C ASN A 161 16.94 7.09 30.81
N VAL A 162 17.66 7.40 31.90
CA VAL A 162 17.18 8.24 33.02
C VAL A 162 17.85 9.63 33.08
N ASP A 163 19.08 9.82 32.56
CA ASP A 163 19.70 11.15 32.51
C ASP A 163 19.22 11.92 31.28
N CYS A 164 18.10 12.63 31.43
CA CYS A 164 17.58 13.47 30.37
C CYS A 164 18.35 14.80 30.29
N GLN A 165 19.04 15.04 29.17
CA GLN A 165 19.75 16.28 28.88
C GLN A 165 18.82 17.41 28.43
N SER A 166 17.69 17.07 27.79
CA SER A 166 16.68 18.05 27.35
C SER A 166 15.32 17.40 27.23
N CYS A 167 14.25 18.11 27.62
CA CYS A 167 12.86 17.63 27.52
C CYS A 167 12.21 17.95 26.16
N ILE A 168 11.11 17.26 25.85
CA ILE A 168 10.27 17.50 24.68
C ILE A 168 9.56 18.85 24.89
N SER A 169 9.81 19.78 23.96
CA SER A 169 9.21 21.12 23.98
C SER A 169 8.20 21.24 22.83
N PRO A 170 7.04 21.88 23.04
CA PRO A 170 6.57 22.48 24.31
C PRO A 170 5.93 21.45 25.27
N GLY A 171 5.75 21.82 26.54
CA GLY A 171 4.90 21.07 27.49
C GLY A 171 5.59 20.17 28.52
N HIS A 172 6.92 20.09 28.53
CA HIS A 172 7.68 19.36 29.57
C HIS A 172 8.81 20.23 30.13
N ILE A 173 9.15 20.03 31.41
CA ILE A 173 10.25 20.71 32.10
C ILE A 173 11.19 19.70 32.76
N THR A 174 12.47 20.04 32.83
CA THR A 174 13.48 19.26 33.55
C THR A 174 13.36 19.52 35.06
N THR A 175 13.15 18.46 35.83
CA THR A 175 13.15 18.41 37.30
C THR A 175 14.10 17.29 37.73
N ASP A 176 15.19 17.62 38.43
CA ASP A 176 16.17 16.65 38.96
C ASP A 176 16.60 15.56 37.95
N SER A 177 17.03 15.99 36.76
CA SER A 177 17.46 15.13 35.62
C SER A 177 16.37 14.30 34.93
N ASN A 178 15.10 14.43 35.34
CA ASN A 178 13.92 13.84 34.69
C ASN A 178 13.02 14.90 34.05
N CYS A 179 12.16 14.51 33.11
CA CYS A 179 11.16 15.40 32.51
C CYS A 179 9.80 15.20 33.15
N SER A 180 9.19 16.30 33.57
CA SER A 180 7.83 16.33 34.12
C SER A 180 6.89 17.09 33.18
N ASP A 181 5.65 16.64 33.09
CA ASP A 181 4.61 17.27 32.28
C ASP A 181 4.18 18.60 32.90
N CYS A 182 4.03 19.64 32.06
CA CYS A 182 3.40 20.88 32.48
C CYS A 182 1.87 20.71 32.58
N SER A 183 1.20 21.60 33.32
CA SER A 183 -0.26 21.69 33.37
C SER A 183 -0.88 21.78 31.96
N ILE A 184 -2.10 21.24 31.78
CA ILE A 184 -2.77 21.17 30.46
C ILE A 184 -2.75 22.51 29.72
N GLY A 185 -2.40 22.47 28.44
CA GLY A 185 -2.31 23.66 27.58
C GLY A 185 -1.09 24.54 27.83
N CYS A 186 -0.18 24.18 28.73
CA CYS A 186 1.02 24.96 29.03
C CYS A 186 2.19 24.60 28.10
N ALA A 187 2.83 25.61 27.51
CA ALA A 187 4.01 25.45 26.67
C ALA A 187 5.31 25.49 27.47
N ILE A 188 5.41 26.38 28.45
CA ILE A 188 6.57 26.53 29.35
C ILE A 188 6.04 26.70 30.78
N CYS A 189 6.47 25.83 31.70
CA CYS A 189 6.13 25.92 33.12
C CYS A 189 7.38 26.15 33.98
N GLN A 190 7.25 26.58 35.25
CA GLN A 190 8.36 26.72 36.20
C GLN A 190 8.33 25.67 37.31
N THR A 191 9.52 25.30 37.81
CA THR A 191 9.75 24.33 38.89
C THR A 191 9.49 24.89 40.30
N GLN A 192 8.32 25.44 40.55
CA GLN A 192 7.85 25.71 41.91
C GLN A 192 6.43 25.20 42.07
N SER A 193 6.15 24.44 43.13
CA SER A 193 4.83 23.89 43.41
C SER A 193 3.90 24.99 43.94
N PRO A 194 2.69 25.18 43.37
CA PRO A 194 2.14 24.46 42.20
C PRO A 194 2.75 24.96 40.87
N PHE A 195 3.01 24.06 39.91
CA PHE A 195 3.67 24.38 38.63
C PHE A 195 2.96 25.53 37.89
N TYR A 196 3.53 26.74 37.98
CA TYR A 196 2.98 27.92 37.31
C TYR A 196 3.33 27.88 35.83
N CYS A 197 2.31 28.03 34.99
CA CYS A 197 2.50 28.15 33.55
C CYS A 197 2.97 29.57 33.20
N GLN A 198 3.95 29.69 32.29
CA GLN A 198 4.43 30.98 31.80
C GLN A 198 3.84 31.33 30.44
N THR A 199 3.74 30.35 29.55
CA THR A 199 3.22 30.51 28.20
C THR A 199 2.35 29.32 27.84
N CYS A 200 1.33 29.53 27.01
CA CYS A 200 0.41 28.48 26.59
C CYS A 200 0.75 27.95 25.19
N ILE A 201 0.38 26.69 24.92
CA ILE A 201 0.39 26.15 23.55
C ILE A 201 -0.72 26.81 22.71
N SER A 202 -0.62 26.70 21.39
CA SER A 202 -1.64 27.22 20.46
C SER A 202 -3.04 26.71 20.82
N GLY A 203 -4.06 27.57 20.70
CA GLY A 203 -5.44 27.24 21.11
C GLY A 203 -5.69 27.38 22.61
N PHE A 204 -4.74 27.89 23.40
CA PHE A 204 -4.90 28.20 24.81
C PHE A 204 -4.44 29.63 25.13
N VAL A 205 -5.13 30.29 26.07
CA VAL A 205 -4.80 31.63 26.57
C VAL A 205 -4.44 31.57 28.04
N PHE A 206 -3.43 32.36 28.42
CA PHE A 206 -2.99 32.47 29.80
C PHE A 206 -3.95 33.33 30.62
N MET A 207 -4.62 32.75 31.62
CA MET A 207 -5.52 33.45 32.51
C MET A 207 -5.33 33.02 33.96
N ARG A 208 -5.07 34.00 34.84
CA ARG A 208 -4.96 33.82 36.31
C ARG A 208 -4.00 32.70 36.73
N GLY A 209 -2.84 32.58 36.07
CA GLY A 209 -1.82 31.59 36.42
C GLY A 209 -1.98 30.22 35.75
N SER A 210 -2.92 30.04 34.83
CA SER A 210 -3.15 28.77 34.11
C SER A 210 -3.59 29.00 32.67
N CYS A 211 -3.38 28.00 31.81
CA CYS A 211 -3.84 28.03 30.43
C CYS A 211 -5.29 27.55 30.32
N ARG A 212 -6.13 28.31 29.61
CA ARG A 212 -7.51 27.94 29.32
C ARG A 212 -7.68 27.78 27.82
N LYS A 213 -8.46 26.78 27.40
CA LYS A 213 -8.74 26.52 25.99
C LYS A 213 -9.52 27.70 25.39
N CYS A 214 -9.11 28.14 24.20
CA CYS A 214 -9.83 29.15 23.42
C CYS A 214 -11.19 28.60 22.93
N PRO A 215 -12.13 29.49 22.51
CA PRO A 215 -13.35 29.07 21.83
C PRO A 215 -13.10 28.09 20.68
N THR A 216 -14.08 27.25 20.37
CA THR A 216 -14.02 26.31 19.24
C THR A 216 -13.64 27.01 17.93
N GLY A 217 -12.67 26.44 17.20
CA GLY A 217 -12.20 26.98 15.93
C GLY A 217 -11.30 28.21 16.05
N CYS A 218 -10.72 28.47 17.22
CA CYS A 218 -9.85 29.62 17.49
C CYS A 218 -8.38 29.21 17.72
N THR A 219 -7.45 29.79 16.94
CA THR A 219 -6.00 29.58 17.11
C THR A 219 -5.42 30.45 18.21
N THR A 220 -5.86 31.71 18.32
CA THR A 220 -5.43 32.64 19.37
C THR A 220 -6.60 33.47 19.88
N CYS A 221 -6.71 33.58 21.20
CA CYS A 221 -7.75 34.34 21.88
C CYS A 221 -7.13 35.24 22.96
N THR A 222 -7.75 36.39 23.21
CA THR A 222 -7.38 37.31 24.31
C THR A 222 -8.06 36.93 25.63
N ASP A 223 -9.20 36.25 25.54
CA ASP A 223 -10.01 35.72 26.63
C ASP A 223 -10.84 34.54 26.11
N THR A 224 -11.62 33.87 26.96
CA THR A 224 -12.46 32.73 26.56
C THR A 224 -13.71 33.05 25.72
N PRO A 225 -14.24 34.29 25.65
CA PRO A 225 -15.37 34.61 24.77
C PRO A 225 -14.97 35.09 23.37
N THR A 226 -13.81 35.74 23.19
CA THR A 226 -13.46 36.39 21.92
C THR A 226 -12.27 35.71 21.24
N CYS A 227 -12.31 35.67 19.91
CA CYS A 227 -11.24 35.08 19.11
C CYS A 227 -10.56 36.12 18.20
N ASN A 228 -9.23 36.13 18.20
CA ASN A 228 -8.42 37.02 17.36
C ASN A 228 -8.10 36.42 16.00
N SER A 229 -7.93 35.10 15.94
CA SER A 229 -7.62 34.37 14.72
C SER A 229 -8.24 32.99 14.71
N CYS A 230 -8.91 32.63 13.61
CA CYS A 230 -9.59 31.36 13.49
C CYS A 230 -8.67 30.24 12.97
N ASP A 231 -8.99 29.01 13.33
CA ASP A 231 -8.44 27.79 12.76
C ASP A 231 -8.78 27.68 11.26
N LEU A 232 -8.09 26.76 10.58
CA LEU A 232 -8.50 26.34 9.24
C LEU A 232 -9.95 25.83 9.27
N ASN A 233 -10.72 26.08 8.20
CA ASN A 233 -12.16 25.80 8.14
C ASN A 233 -13.02 26.69 9.06
N TYR A 234 -12.49 27.80 9.58
CA TYR A 234 -13.26 28.80 10.31
C TYR A 234 -12.98 30.21 9.78
N ARG A 235 -13.95 31.11 9.96
CA ARG A 235 -13.83 32.54 9.64
C ARG A 235 -14.25 33.41 10.82
N PRO A 236 -13.66 34.61 10.96
CA PRO A 236 -14.10 35.56 11.96
C PRO A 236 -15.49 36.10 11.63
N TYR A 237 -16.40 36.06 12.60
CA TYR A 237 -17.75 36.61 12.53
C TYR A 237 -18.16 37.11 13.92
N ASN A 238 -18.45 38.41 14.06
CA ASN A 238 -18.85 39.05 15.33
C ASN A 238 -17.93 38.75 16.54
N GLY A 239 -16.61 38.69 16.33
CA GLY A 239 -15.63 38.44 17.39
C GLY A 239 -15.50 36.98 17.83
N VAL A 240 -16.21 36.06 17.16
CA VAL A 240 -16.10 34.60 17.33
C VAL A 240 -15.74 33.93 15.99
N CYS A 241 -15.33 32.67 16.03
CA CYS A 241 -15.03 31.90 14.83
C CYS A 241 -16.24 31.06 14.42
N SER A 242 -16.76 31.32 13.24
CA SER A 242 -17.82 30.52 12.63
C SER A 242 -17.22 29.54 11.64
N ARG A 243 -17.70 28.30 11.66
CA ARG A 243 -17.23 27.23 10.75
C ARG A 243 -17.57 27.60 9.30
N CYS A 244 -16.63 27.35 8.40
CA CYS A 244 -16.86 27.42 6.95
C CYS A 244 -17.71 26.21 6.51
N ARG A 245 -18.22 26.25 5.27
CA ARG A 245 -18.90 25.07 4.68
C ARG A 245 -17.98 23.86 4.65
N ASP A 246 -18.55 22.67 4.81
CA ASP A 246 -17.79 21.42 4.78
C ASP A 246 -16.86 21.32 3.56
N GLY A 247 -15.67 20.78 3.80
CA GLY A 247 -14.62 20.70 2.79
C GLY A 247 -13.90 22.02 2.50
N CYS A 248 -14.33 23.14 3.08
CA CYS A 248 -13.70 24.43 2.85
C CYS A 248 -12.54 24.69 3.82
N LYS A 249 -11.36 25.02 3.29
CA LYS A 249 -10.20 25.39 4.09
C LYS A 249 -10.22 26.85 4.51
N THR A 250 -10.66 27.74 3.62
CA THR A 250 -10.78 29.18 3.86
C THR A 250 -12.02 29.72 3.17
N CYS A 251 -12.89 30.44 3.86
CA CYS A 251 -14.10 31.03 3.29
C CYS A 251 -14.13 32.56 3.42
N SER A 252 -14.89 33.23 2.56
CA SER A 252 -15.05 34.70 2.59
C SER A 252 -15.68 35.19 3.89
N SER A 253 -15.34 36.40 4.34
CA SER A 253 -15.92 37.04 5.53
C SER A 253 -17.22 37.80 5.25
N SER A 254 -17.51 38.15 3.98
CA SER A 254 -18.64 39.02 3.60
C SER A 254 -19.85 38.27 3.04
N GLU A 255 -19.63 37.08 2.48
CA GLU A 255 -20.69 36.19 1.98
C GLU A 255 -20.59 34.86 2.73
N LEU A 256 -21.63 34.47 3.48
CA LEU A 256 -21.86 33.05 3.77
C LEU A 256 -21.82 32.33 2.41
N GLU A 257 -21.13 31.19 2.30
CA GLU A 257 -21.12 30.28 1.14
C GLU A 257 -19.97 30.37 0.14
N THR A 258 -19.17 31.44 0.07
CA THR A 258 -18.03 31.43 -0.86
C THR A 258 -16.80 30.79 -0.23
N CYS A 259 -16.49 29.56 -0.64
CA CYS A 259 -15.23 28.92 -0.33
C CYS A 259 -14.12 29.42 -1.26
N LEU A 260 -13.00 29.85 -0.67
CA LEU A 260 -11.83 30.38 -1.39
C LEU A 260 -10.79 29.30 -1.67
N SER A 261 -10.70 28.25 -0.84
CA SER A 261 -9.84 27.09 -1.06
C SER A 261 -10.35 25.88 -0.30
N CYS A 262 -10.15 24.68 -0.84
CA CYS A 262 -10.64 23.43 -0.25
C CYS A 262 -9.62 22.76 0.67
N LEU A 263 -10.12 21.92 1.58
CA LEU A 263 -9.32 20.99 2.38
C LEU A 263 -8.74 19.89 1.47
N GLU A 264 -7.71 19.19 1.95
CA GLU A 264 -7.22 17.99 1.24
C GLU A 264 -8.35 16.95 1.12
N GLY A 265 -8.40 16.25 0.00
CA GLY A 265 -9.51 15.35 -0.33
C GLY A 265 -10.74 16.04 -0.92
N TYR A 266 -10.70 17.36 -1.16
CA TYR A 266 -11.81 18.11 -1.76
C TYR A 266 -11.35 18.88 -3.02
N PHE A 267 -12.26 18.98 -4.00
CA PHE A 267 -12.11 19.74 -5.23
C PHE A 267 -13.02 20.96 -5.24
N GLN A 268 -12.50 22.09 -5.73
CA GLN A 268 -13.25 23.34 -5.81
C GLN A 268 -14.03 23.41 -7.13
N SER A 269 -15.36 23.40 -7.05
CA SER A 269 -16.26 23.64 -8.18
C SER A 269 -17.10 24.89 -7.87
N GLY A 270 -16.80 25.99 -8.57
CA GLY A 270 -17.41 27.29 -8.31
C GLY A 270 -17.10 27.81 -6.90
N LYS A 271 -18.15 28.09 -6.12
CA LYS A 271 -18.05 28.59 -4.74
C LYS A 271 -17.92 27.47 -3.69
N PHE A 272 -17.98 26.20 -4.10
CA PHE A 272 -18.11 25.06 -3.19
C PHE A 272 -16.95 24.08 -3.31
N CYS A 273 -16.75 23.30 -2.25
CA CYS A 273 -15.79 22.21 -2.18
C CYS A 273 -16.54 20.89 -2.11
N TYR A 274 -16.27 20.02 -3.08
CA TYR A 274 -16.86 18.69 -3.14
C TYR A 274 -15.80 17.65 -2.82
N PRO A 275 -16.11 16.63 -2.00
CA PRO A 275 -15.14 15.59 -1.72
C PRO A 275 -14.83 14.83 -2.99
N CYS A 276 -13.55 14.44 -3.12
CA CYS A 276 -13.11 13.53 -4.14
C CYS A 276 -13.77 12.17 -3.97
N TYR A 277 -13.83 11.41 -5.07
CA TYR A 277 -14.30 10.03 -5.03
C TYR A 277 -13.49 9.18 -4.04
N ASP A 278 -14.08 8.07 -3.57
CA ASP A 278 -13.50 7.26 -2.51
C ASP A 278 -12.06 6.83 -2.81
N ASN A 279 -11.25 6.81 -1.75
CA ASN A 279 -9.81 6.49 -1.78
C ASN A 279 -8.92 7.47 -2.56
N CYS A 280 -9.49 8.56 -3.09
CA CYS A 280 -8.74 9.64 -3.69
C CYS A 280 -8.31 10.69 -2.65
N ALA A 281 -7.05 11.11 -2.68
CA ALA A 281 -6.50 12.16 -1.81
C ALA A 281 -6.59 13.56 -2.47
N SER A 282 -6.52 13.63 -3.79
CA SER A 282 -6.75 14.88 -4.55
C SER A 282 -7.32 14.57 -5.92
N CYS A 283 -8.24 15.39 -6.41
CA CYS A 283 -8.95 15.19 -7.69
C CYS A 283 -9.09 16.50 -8.46
N SER A 284 -9.26 16.40 -9.77
CA SER A 284 -9.49 17.54 -10.68
C SER A 284 -10.97 17.77 -11.02
N SER A 285 -11.86 16.86 -10.63
CA SER A 285 -13.32 17.02 -10.66
C SER A 285 -13.99 16.04 -9.68
N ARG A 286 -15.32 15.94 -9.70
CA ARG A 286 -16.08 14.95 -8.92
C ARG A 286 -16.20 13.58 -9.63
N LEU A 287 -15.69 13.47 -10.86
CA LEU A 287 -15.71 12.22 -11.63
C LEU A 287 -14.76 11.19 -11.02
N VAL A 288 -15.15 9.92 -11.03
CA VAL A 288 -14.31 8.82 -10.50
C VAL A 288 -12.92 8.80 -11.12
N ALA A 289 -12.82 9.00 -12.43
CA ALA A 289 -11.57 8.98 -13.19
C ALA A 289 -10.80 10.33 -13.20
N SER A 290 -11.06 11.21 -12.22
CA SER A 290 -10.40 12.52 -12.12
C SER A 290 -9.38 12.59 -10.97
N CYS A 291 -9.08 11.47 -10.33
CA CYS A 291 -8.14 11.45 -9.23
C CYS A 291 -6.72 11.77 -9.72
N THR A 292 -6.03 12.66 -9.01
CA THR A 292 -4.65 13.08 -9.28
C THR A 292 -3.67 12.51 -8.27
N SER A 293 -4.13 12.11 -7.08
CA SER A 293 -3.35 11.33 -6.11
C SER A 293 -4.24 10.50 -5.21
N CYS A 294 -3.78 9.32 -4.79
CA CYS A 294 -4.56 8.39 -3.98
C CYS A 294 -4.21 8.48 -2.49
N LYS A 295 -5.18 8.14 -1.65
CA LYS A 295 -4.96 7.93 -0.21
C LYS A 295 -3.96 6.79 0.01
N THR A 296 -3.31 6.79 1.16
CA THR A 296 -2.40 5.72 1.58
C THR A 296 -3.07 4.35 1.47
N GLY A 297 -2.34 3.35 0.96
CA GLY A 297 -2.88 2.02 0.67
C GLY A 297 -3.49 1.86 -0.72
N TYR A 298 -3.43 2.90 -1.57
CA TYR A 298 -3.94 2.88 -2.94
C TYR A 298 -2.91 3.45 -3.92
N TYR A 299 -3.05 3.09 -5.20
CA TYR A 299 -2.22 3.59 -6.29
C TYR A 299 -3.06 4.03 -7.47
N LEU A 300 -2.55 5.02 -8.21
CA LEU A 300 -3.26 5.68 -9.29
C LEU A 300 -3.05 4.93 -10.61
N ILE A 301 -4.14 4.55 -11.28
CA ILE A 301 -4.14 4.08 -12.67
C ILE A 301 -5.23 4.86 -13.41
N ASN A 302 -4.88 5.52 -14.52
CA ASN A 302 -5.84 6.20 -15.40
C ASN A 302 -6.86 7.11 -14.68
N GLY A 303 -6.42 7.80 -13.62
CA GLY A 303 -7.29 8.70 -12.85
C GLY A 303 -8.18 8.02 -11.80
N THR A 304 -8.07 6.70 -11.60
CA THR A 304 -8.78 5.94 -10.54
C THR A 304 -7.81 5.33 -9.53
N CYS A 305 -8.23 5.23 -8.27
CA CYS A 305 -7.43 4.65 -7.19
C CYS A 305 -7.74 3.18 -6.97
N HIS A 306 -6.72 2.34 -7.13
CA HIS A 306 -6.80 0.89 -6.93
C HIS A 306 -6.12 0.48 -5.63
N THR A 307 -6.64 -0.55 -4.98
CA THR A 307 -6.12 -1.00 -3.68
C THR A 307 -4.73 -1.59 -3.84
N CYS A 308 -3.78 -1.23 -2.98
CA CYS A 308 -2.54 -1.98 -2.89
C CYS A 308 -2.79 -3.42 -2.40
N GLY A 309 -1.82 -4.30 -2.62
CA GLY A 309 -1.82 -5.65 -2.04
C GLY A 309 -1.95 -5.62 -0.50
N VAL A 310 -2.36 -6.76 0.08
CA VAL A 310 -2.61 -6.88 1.52
C VAL A 310 -1.38 -6.45 2.33
N ASN A 311 -1.61 -5.69 3.41
CA ASN A 311 -0.58 -5.16 4.31
C ASN A 311 0.42 -4.19 3.65
N CYS A 312 0.06 -3.57 2.53
CA CYS A 312 0.85 -2.53 1.87
C CYS A 312 0.33 -1.11 2.16
N ILE A 313 1.25 -0.18 2.41
CA ILE A 313 1.01 1.27 2.59
C ILE A 313 1.16 2.03 1.27
N LYS A 314 2.13 1.65 0.43
CA LYS A 314 2.42 2.32 -0.84
C LYS A 314 2.84 1.32 -1.89
N CYS A 315 2.25 1.38 -3.08
CA CYS A 315 2.53 0.47 -4.19
C CYS A 315 2.60 1.23 -5.53
N THR A 316 3.05 0.57 -6.60
CA THR A 316 3.13 1.18 -7.94
C THR A 316 2.34 0.42 -9.00
N SER A 317 1.97 1.14 -10.07
CA SER A 317 1.38 0.57 -11.27
C SER A 317 2.39 -0.15 -12.17
N SER A 318 3.69 0.13 -12.02
CA SER A 318 4.76 -0.37 -12.90
C SER A 318 4.98 -1.89 -12.85
N GLU A 319 4.48 -2.56 -11.81
CA GLU A 319 4.60 -4.02 -11.60
C GLU A 319 3.32 -4.58 -10.97
N ASN A 320 2.16 -4.29 -11.56
CA ASN A 320 0.88 -4.91 -11.18
C ASN A 320 0.50 -4.74 -9.69
N GLY A 321 0.81 -3.59 -9.08
CA GLY A 321 0.51 -3.32 -7.67
C GLY A 321 1.60 -3.74 -6.68
N SER A 322 2.82 -4.03 -7.15
CA SER A 322 3.99 -4.34 -6.32
C SER A 322 4.15 -3.32 -5.18
N CYS A 323 4.28 -3.82 -3.95
CA CYS A 323 4.37 -3.01 -2.77
C CYS A 323 5.76 -2.36 -2.65
N LEU A 324 5.79 -1.04 -2.49
CA LEU A 324 6.98 -0.26 -2.16
C LEU A 324 7.21 -0.21 -0.65
N LEU A 325 6.14 -0.03 0.13
CA LEU A 325 6.21 0.15 1.58
C LEU A 325 5.14 -0.68 2.27
N CYS A 326 5.55 -1.57 3.17
CA CYS A 326 4.64 -2.41 3.96
C CYS A 326 4.13 -1.68 5.21
N LYS A 327 3.01 -2.17 5.75
CA LYS A 327 2.50 -1.75 7.06
C LYS A 327 3.50 -2.10 8.16
N GLU A 328 3.47 -1.34 9.25
CA GLU A 328 4.26 -1.67 10.45
C GLU A 328 3.96 -3.11 10.90
N GLY A 329 5.00 -3.83 11.30
CA GLY A 329 4.93 -5.26 11.60
C GLY A 329 4.98 -6.17 10.37
N TYR A 330 5.29 -5.65 9.17
CA TYR A 330 5.48 -6.43 7.96
C TYR A 330 6.77 -6.05 7.22
N PHE A 331 7.36 -7.01 6.51
CA PHE A 331 8.55 -6.82 5.68
C PHE A 331 8.32 -7.24 4.22
N LYS A 332 9.03 -6.58 3.30
CA LYS A 332 8.87 -6.77 1.86
C LYS A 332 9.72 -7.94 1.35
N VAL A 333 9.11 -8.85 0.61
CA VAL A 333 9.77 -9.90 -0.17
C VAL A 333 9.13 -9.95 -1.55
N ASN A 334 9.92 -9.74 -2.60
CA ASN A 334 9.48 -9.79 -4.01
C ASN A 334 8.19 -8.97 -4.29
N GLY A 335 8.09 -7.76 -3.75
CA GLY A 335 6.91 -6.90 -3.95
C GLY A 335 5.72 -7.19 -3.04
N ASN A 336 5.79 -8.21 -2.16
CA ASN A 336 4.72 -8.59 -1.24
C ASN A 336 5.13 -8.39 0.24
N CYS A 337 4.15 -8.20 1.12
CA CYS A 337 4.37 -7.93 2.54
C CYS A 337 4.08 -9.17 3.41
N PHE A 338 5.06 -9.60 4.19
CA PHE A 338 4.99 -10.76 5.09
C PHE A 338 5.10 -10.32 6.55
N PRO A 339 4.41 -10.99 7.49
CA PRO A 339 4.37 -10.57 8.89
C PRO A 339 5.73 -10.76 9.58
N CYS A 340 6.11 -9.80 10.40
CA CYS A 340 7.19 -9.92 11.38
C CYS A 340 6.76 -10.83 12.54
N TYR A 341 7.71 -11.13 13.43
CA TYR A 341 7.36 -11.59 14.77
C TYR A 341 6.45 -10.56 15.47
N SER A 342 5.47 -11.02 16.26
CA SER A 342 4.38 -10.19 16.79
C SER A 342 4.81 -9.03 17.69
N GLY A 343 6.03 -9.09 18.26
CA GLY A 343 6.59 -8.01 19.06
C GLY A 343 7.33 -6.93 18.27
N CYS A 344 7.41 -7.05 16.93
CA CYS A 344 8.33 -6.26 16.11
C CYS A 344 7.60 -5.25 15.24
N ALA A 345 8.06 -4.00 15.29
CA ALA A 345 7.54 -2.90 14.47
C ALA A 345 8.17 -2.93 13.08
N THR A 346 9.47 -3.23 12.99
CA THR A 346 10.15 -3.47 11.71
C THR A 346 11.06 -4.68 11.82
N CYS A 347 11.23 -5.41 10.72
CA CYS A 347 12.01 -6.63 10.67
C CYS A 347 12.54 -6.92 9.25
N ASN A 348 13.41 -7.92 9.12
CA ASN A 348 13.79 -8.55 7.85
C ASN A 348 13.41 -10.04 7.78
N GLY A 349 12.57 -10.52 8.71
CA GLY A 349 12.18 -11.91 8.80
C GLY A 349 11.10 -12.16 9.85
N THR A 350 10.58 -13.38 9.89
CA THR A 350 9.43 -13.77 10.72
C THR A 350 9.81 -14.14 12.16
N SER A 351 11.08 -14.44 12.42
CA SER A 351 11.56 -14.85 13.75
C SER A 351 11.87 -13.64 14.64
N ASN A 352 11.72 -13.78 15.96
CA ASN A 352 11.99 -12.70 16.93
C ASN A 352 13.42 -12.14 16.82
N GLY A 353 14.40 -12.91 16.36
CA GLY A 353 15.79 -12.44 16.17
C GLY A 353 16.05 -11.64 14.87
N ASN A 354 15.00 -11.29 14.12
CA ASN A 354 15.09 -10.54 12.87
C ASN A 354 14.51 -9.12 13.00
N CYS A 355 14.37 -8.61 14.22
CA CYS A 355 13.65 -7.38 14.48
C CYS A 355 14.59 -6.18 14.58
N PHE A 356 14.29 -5.11 13.85
CA PHE A 356 15.06 -3.88 13.90
C PHE A 356 14.45 -2.86 14.86
N SER A 357 13.14 -2.93 15.13
CA SER A 357 12.50 -2.28 16.26
C SER A 357 11.33 -3.09 16.79
N CYS A 358 10.93 -2.77 18.01
CA CYS A 358 9.79 -3.37 18.68
C CYS A 358 8.58 -2.45 18.66
N ILE A 359 7.38 -3.03 18.64
CA ILE A 359 6.14 -2.27 18.83
C ILE A 359 6.06 -1.76 20.27
N THR A 360 5.16 -0.80 20.49
CA THR A 360 4.88 -0.29 21.84
C THR A 360 4.47 -1.44 22.78
N GLY A 361 5.00 -1.45 24.01
CA GLY A 361 4.79 -2.55 24.97
C GLY A 361 5.81 -3.69 24.85
N PHE A 362 6.83 -3.54 24.01
CA PHE A 362 7.96 -4.46 23.92
C PHE A 362 9.29 -3.70 24.11
N ARG A 363 10.23 -4.35 24.77
CA ARG A 363 11.62 -3.89 24.94
C ARG A 363 12.50 -4.54 23.89
N GLN A 364 13.31 -3.72 23.24
CA GLN A 364 14.34 -4.19 22.34
C GLN A 364 15.61 -4.60 23.10
N ASN A 365 16.19 -5.73 22.73
CA ASN A 365 17.52 -6.16 23.17
C ASN A 365 18.24 -6.82 21.98
N GLY A 366 19.13 -6.07 21.34
CA GLY A 366 19.69 -6.43 20.04
C GLY A 366 18.59 -6.56 18.98
N TYR A 367 18.56 -7.70 18.28
CA TYR A 367 17.54 -8.00 17.28
C TYR A 367 16.28 -8.67 17.83
N TYR A 368 16.14 -8.79 19.15
CA TYR A 368 15.02 -9.46 19.82
C TYR A 368 14.09 -8.47 20.51
N CYS A 369 12.79 -8.76 20.45
CA CYS A 369 11.74 -8.02 21.14
C CYS A 369 11.14 -8.87 22.26
N TYR A 370 11.16 -8.33 23.48
CA TYR A 370 10.67 -8.96 24.70
C TYR A 370 9.46 -8.20 25.24
N SER A 371 8.42 -8.91 25.68
CA SER A 371 7.18 -8.26 26.14
C SER A 371 7.39 -7.55 27.47
N CYS A 372 6.92 -6.31 27.57
CA CYS A 372 6.78 -5.64 28.85
C CYS A 372 5.61 -6.20 29.65
N ALA A 373 5.59 -5.94 30.96
CA ALA A 373 4.42 -6.20 31.79
C ALA A 373 3.17 -5.46 31.27
N THR A 374 1.98 -6.02 31.50
CA THR A 374 0.71 -5.48 31.00
C THR A 374 0.52 -4.01 31.40
N GLY A 375 0.14 -3.17 30.43
CA GLY A 375 -0.07 -1.74 30.65
C GLY A 375 1.18 -0.87 30.50
N CYS A 376 2.36 -1.47 30.37
CA CYS A 376 3.60 -0.74 30.10
C CYS A 376 3.72 -0.33 28.64
N LYS A 377 4.05 0.94 28.41
CA LYS A 377 4.42 1.48 27.11
C LYS A 377 5.90 1.20 26.81
N THR A 378 6.77 1.40 27.80
CA THR A 378 8.21 1.07 27.76
C THR A 378 8.63 0.43 29.08
N CYS A 379 9.63 -0.46 29.05
CA CYS A 379 10.10 -1.22 30.22
C CYS A 379 11.62 -1.48 30.15
N PHE A 380 12.24 -1.79 31.28
CA PHE A 380 13.62 -2.26 31.38
C PHE A 380 13.73 -3.78 31.66
N GLY A 381 12.59 -4.45 31.88
CA GLY A 381 12.48 -5.90 32.03
C GLY A 381 11.02 -6.37 31.92
N GLU A 382 10.79 -7.68 32.05
CA GLU A 382 9.49 -8.32 31.81
C GLU A 382 8.59 -8.37 33.07
N GLU A 383 9.14 -8.09 34.25
CA GLU A 383 8.40 -8.19 35.51
C GLU A 383 7.51 -6.95 35.77
N THR A 384 6.48 -7.15 36.60
CA THR A 384 5.43 -6.15 36.88
C THR A 384 5.89 -4.82 37.49
N ARG A 385 7.13 -4.73 37.99
CA ARG A 385 7.75 -3.51 38.56
C ARG A 385 8.96 -3.04 37.75
N GLN A 386 9.03 -3.42 36.47
CA GLN A 386 10.14 -3.07 35.59
C GLN A 386 9.71 -2.14 34.45
N CYS A 387 8.72 -1.29 34.73
CA CYS A 387 8.13 -0.37 33.78
C CYS A 387 8.80 1.01 33.82
N ASN A 388 8.98 1.64 32.66
CA ASN A 388 9.46 3.02 32.56
C ASN A 388 8.31 4.02 32.30
N SER A 389 7.25 3.59 31.64
CA SER A 389 6.08 4.43 31.33
C SER A 389 4.86 3.59 31.00
N CYS A 390 3.67 4.15 31.16
CA CYS A 390 2.41 3.44 30.94
C CYS A 390 1.74 3.78 29.59
N LEU A 391 0.95 2.84 29.10
CA LEU A 391 0.02 3.05 27.98
C LEU A 391 -1.09 4.01 28.41
N SER A 392 -1.72 4.70 27.45
CA SER A 392 -2.90 5.52 27.72
C SER A 392 -3.99 4.70 28.42
N GLY A 393 -4.69 5.30 29.39
CA GLY A 393 -5.63 4.59 30.25
C GLY A 393 -4.98 3.74 31.36
N TYR A 394 -3.70 3.96 31.67
CA TYR A 394 -3.01 3.40 32.84
C TYR A 394 -2.29 4.51 33.62
N THR A 395 -2.14 4.35 34.93
CA THR A 395 -1.36 5.24 35.81
C THR A 395 -0.10 4.56 36.32
N PHE A 396 0.97 5.33 36.46
CA PHE A 396 2.32 4.88 36.82
C PHE A 396 2.59 5.09 38.30
N GLU A 397 2.86 4.01 39.03
CA GLU A 397 3.21 4.04 40.46
C GLU A 397 4.22 2.92 40.77
N ASP A 398 5.32 3.22 41.46
CA ASP A 398 6.37 2.26 41.83
C ASP A 398 6.86 1.35 40.69
N PHE A 399 7.16 1.94 39.52
CA PHE A 399 7.58 1.22 38.31
C PHE A 399 6.55 0.18 37.80
N LYS A 400 5.27 0.34 38.18
CA LYS A 400 4.15 -0.50 37.78
C LYS A 400 3.05 0.34 37.14
N CYS A 401 2.41 -0.21 36.12
CA CYS A 401 1.22 0.38 35.51
C CYS A 401 -0.06 -0.26 36.03
N THR A 402 -1.03 0.56 36.43
CA THR A 402 -2.36 0.11 36.84
C THR A 402 -3.42 0.70 35.95
N LYS A 403 -4.41 -0.10 35.56
CA LYS A 403 -5.43 0.30 34.59
C LYS A 403 -6.36 1.34 35.20
N CYS A 404 -6.58 2.45 34.50
CA CYS A 404 -7.55 3.46 34.89
C CYS A 404 -8.99 2.92 34.79
N PRO A 405 -9.95 3.55 35.49
CA PRO A 405 -11.35 3.17 35.43
C PRO A 405 -11.92 3.34 34.01
N ARG A 406 -13.05 2.69 33.72
CA ARG A 406 -13.69 2.78 32.39
C ARG A 406 -13.99 4.24 32.01
N GLY A 407 -13.76 4.59 30.74
CA GLY A 407 -14.01 5.93 30.21
C GLY A 407 -12.94 6.96 30.56
N CYS A 408 -11.89 6.56 31.28
CA CYS A 408 -10.84 7.44 31.76
C CYS A 408 -9.60 7.40 30.84
N GLU A 409 -9.15 8.57 30.39
CA GLU A 409 -7.92 8.73 29.61
C GLU A 409 -6.68 8.77 30.52
N SER A 410 -6.76 9.50 31.63
CA SER A 410 -5.69 9.63 32.64
C SER A 410 -6.25 9.64 34.06
N CYS A 411 -5.54 9.02 35.01
CA CYS A 411 -5.97 8.91 36.42
C CYS A 411 -4.82 9.11 37.42
N SER A 412 -5.15 9.60 38.63
CA SER A 412 -4.18 9.88 39.71
C SER A 412 -3.65 8.63 40.40
N THR A 413 -2.44 8.71 40.97
CA THR A 413 -1.81 7.67 41.78
C THR A 413 -2.45 7.53 43.17
N GLY A 414 -2.38 6.34 43.78
CA GLY A 414 -2.95 6.04 45.10
C GLY A 414 -4.45 5.75 45.10
N ILE A 415 -5.30 6.78 45.12
CA ILE A 415 -6.76 6.64 44.96
C ILE A 415 -7.05 6.86 43.49
N VAL A 416 -7.46 5.81 42.78
CA VAL A 416 -7.66 5.84 41.31
C VAL A 416 -8.84 6.75 40.97
N THR A 417 -8.59 8.06 40.90
CA THR A 417 -9.56 9.08 40.48
C THR A 417 -9.22 9.52 39.07
N CYS A 418 -10.25 9.67 38.24
CA CYS A 418 -10.03 10.08 36.86
C CYS A 418 -9.74 11.58 36.77
N THR A 419 -8.62 11.92 36.10
CA THR A 419 -8.18 13.29 35.89
C THR A 419 -8.60 13.82 34.52
N ALA A 420 -8.72 12.96 33.50
CA ALA A 420 -9.29 13.29 32.19
C ALA A 420 -10.09 12.12 31.62
N CYS A 421 -11.25 12.40 31.03
CA CYS A 421 -12.11 11.40 30.40
C CYS A 421 -11.81 11.28 28.90
N LEU A 422 -12.06 10.09 28.35
CA LEU A 422 -12.02 9.89 26.90
C LEU A 422 -13.15 10.68 26.21
N ASP A 423 -12.97 11.02 24.93
CA ASP A 423 -14.03 11.60 24.11
C ASP A 423 -15.31 10.76 24.19
N GLY A 424 -16.46 11.42 24.31
CA GLY A 424 -17.75 10.77 24.58
C GLY A 424 -17.99 10.42 26.05
N TYR A 425 -17.13 10.86 26.98
CA TYR A 425 -17.34 10.73 28.42
C TYR A 425 -17.09 12.05 29.14
N TYR A 426 -17.87 12.33 30.18
CA TYR A 426 -17.70 13.48 31.06
C TYR A 426 -17.31 13.05 32.48
N LYS A 427 -16.64 13.94 33.21
CA LYS A 427 -16.17 13.68 34.57
C LYS A 427 -17.36 13.72 35.53
N TYR A 428 -17.64 12.59 36.19
CA TYR A 428 -18.69 12.47 37.20
C TYR A 428 -18.09 11.92 38.48
N THR A 429 -18.12 12.70 39.56
CA THR A 429 -17.52 12.36 40.87
C THR A 429 -16.01 12.04 40.75
N THR A 430 -15.63 10.77 40.92
CA THR A 430 -14.24 10.28 40.80
C THR A 430 -13.98 9.50 39.51
N GLY A 431 -14.96 9.36 38.63
CA GLY A 431 -14.89 8.58 37.39
C GLY A 431 -15.42 9.33 36.16
N CYS A 432 -15.67 8.59 35.09
CA CYS A 432 -16.19 9.10 33.83
C CYS A 432 -17.50 8.39 33.46
N LEU A 433 -18.50 9.16 33.06
CA LEU A 433 -19.77 8.64 32.55
C LEU A 433 -19.90 8.97 31.07
N ALA A 434 -20.45 8.04 30.28
CA ALA A 434 -20.63 8.27 28.85
C ALA A 434 -21.67 9.37 28.59
N CYS A 435 -21.44 10.17 27.55
CA CYS A 435 -22.43 11.09 27.02
C CYS A 435 -23.62 10.29 26.45
N PRO A 436 -24.87 10.66 26.75
CA PRO A 436 -26.05 10.12 26.10
C PRO A 436 -26.02 10.37 24.59
N SER A 437 -26.28 9.34 23.78
CA SER A 437 -26.48 9.51 22.34
C SER A 437 -27.69 10.41 22.07
N PRO A 438 -27.66 11.35 21.10
CA PRO A 438 -26.65 11.53 20.03
C PRO A 438 -25.56 12.58 20.36
N CYS A 439 -25.30 12.82 21.64
CA CYS A 439 -24.25 13.73 22.07
C CYS A 439 -22.85 13.10 21.93
N LEU A 440 -21.95 13.79 21.24
CA LEU A 440 -20.56 13.36 21.03
C LEU A 440 -19.63 13.85 22.14
N THR A 441 -19.79 15.10 22.60
CA THR A 441 -19.07 15.63 23.77
C THR A 441 -20.04 16.34 24.69
N CYS A 442 -19.84 16.24 25.99
CA CYS A 442 -20.74 16.80 27.00
C CYS A 442 -19.96 17.20 28.26
N ASP A 443 -20.50 18.17 28.99
CA ASP A 443 -19.91 18.69 30.23
C ASP A 443 -20.83 18.45 31.44
N ASP A 444 -20.24 18.46 32.63
CA ASP A 444 -20.95 18.37 33.90
C ASP A 444 -20.99 19.74 34.60
N ILE A 445 -22.13 20.01 35.23
CA ILE A 445 -22.47 21.08 36.20
C ILE A 445 -23.21 22.30 35.63
N PRO A 446 -24.40 22.65 36.19
CA PRO A 446 -25.21 21.96 37.22
C PRO A 446 -26.22 20.96 36.64
N TYR A 447 -26.29 20.84 35.31
CA TYR A 447 -27.12 19.90 34.57
C TYR A 447 -26.30 19.32 33.40
N PHE A 448 -26.79 18.24 32.78
CA PHE A 448 -26.18 17.68 31.59
C PHE A 448 -26.24 18.71 30.45
N HIS A 449 -25.09 19.11 29.92
CA HIS A 449 -24.99 20.00 28.76
C HIS A 449 -24.26 19.28 27.63
N CYS A 450 -24.93 19.09 26.49
CA CYS A 450 -24.26 18.60 25.30
C CYS A 450 -23.46 19.73 24.67
N THR A 451 -22.19 19.49 24.37
CA THR A 451 -21.28 20.49 23.77
C THR A 451 -20.98 20.21 22.31
N SER A 452 -21.24 18.99 21.83
CA SER A 452 -21.23 18.68 20.39
C SER A 452 -22.06 17.43 20.08
N CYS A 453 -22.54 17.34 18.84
CA CYS A 453 -23.35 16.21 18.37
C CYS A 453 -22.57 15.31 17.42
N VAL A 454 -23.04 14.07 17.28
CA VAL A 454 -22.62 13.19 16.19
C VAL A 454 -23.04 13.76 14.83
N GLU A 455 -22.42 13.31 13.74
CA GLU A 455 -22.77 13.75 12.37
C GLU A 455 -24.26 13.52 12.06
N GLY A 456 -24.87 14.43 11.29
CA GLY A 456 -26.32 14.44 11.02
C GLY A 456 -27.19 15.08 12.11
N TYR A 457 -26.59 15.53 13.22
CA TYR A 457 -27.28 16.27 14.28
C TYR A 457 -26.66 17.65 14.48
N HIS A 458 -27.48 18.61 14.87
CA HIS A 458 -27.08 19.97 15.22
C HIS A 458 -27.32 20.24 16.71
N LEU A 459 -26.43 21.00 17.34
CA LEU A 459 -26.57 21.37 18.74
C LEU A 459 -27.43 22.64 18.86
N LEU A 460 -28.63 22.51 19.43
CA LEU A 460 -29.55 23.60 19.69
C LEU A 460 -29.93 23.58 21.18
N ASP A 461 -29.62 24.65 21.92
CA ASP A 461 -29.92 24.78 23.35
C ASP A 461 -29.49 23.55 24.19
N ASP A 462 -28.24 23.10 24.01
CA ASP A 462 -27.64 21.93 24.67
C ASP A 462 -28.28 20.57 24.32
N GLU A 463 -29.19 20.53 23.35
CA GLU A 463 -29.79 19.30 22.80
C GLU A 463 -29.36 19.05 21.35
N CYS A 464 -29.14 17.78 21.02
CA CYS A 464 -28.81 17.37 19.66
C CYS A 464 -30.09 17.09 18.86
N VAL A 465 -30.43 17.99 17.95
CA VAL A 465 -31.58 17.86 17.04
C VAL A 465 -31.15 17.26 15.71
N GLN A 466 -31.95 16.33 15.18
CA GLN A 466 -31.64 15.67 13.91
C GLN A 466 -31.84 16.65 12.74
N CYS A 467 -30.87 16.72 11.83
CA CYS A 467 -31.02 17.43 10.56
C CYS A 467 -31.93 16.65 9.59
N ASN A 468 -32.42 17.32 8.55
CA ASN A 468 -33.13 16.62 7.46
C ASN A 468 -32.27 15.50 6.84
N GLU A 469 -32.95 14.49 6.30
CA GLU A 469 -32.31 13.34 5.66
C GLU A 469 -31.34 13.77 4.56
N GLY A 470 -30.17 13.13 4.51
CA GLY A 470 -29.10 13.48 3.59
C GLY A 470 -28.27 14.72 3.98
N CYS A 471 -28.60 15.47 5.05
CA CYS A 471 -27.70 16.50 5.56
C CYS A 471 -26.60 15.90 6.45
N THR A 472 -25.33 16.23 6.25
CA THR A 472 -24.27 15.93 7.25
C THR A 472 -24.21 16.97 8.35
N SER A 473 -24.61 18.21 8.06
CA SER A 473 -24.87 19.27 9.04
C SER A 473 -25.94 20.23 8.53
N CYS A 474 -26.67 20.88 9.45
CA CYS A 474 -27.74 21.84 9.14
C CYS A 474 -27.47 23.22 9.77
N ILE A 475 -28.19 24.24 9.27
CA ILE A 475 -28.06 25.63 9.72
C ILE A 475 -28.71 25.78 11.10
N SER A 476 -28.06 26.54 11.99
CA SER A 476 -28.43 26.66 13.41
C SER A 476 -29.87 27.08 13.68
N ASP A 477 -30.46 27.85 12.78
CA ASP A 477 -31.79 28.44 12.99
C ASP A 477 -32.90 27.65 12.27
N ASN A 478 -32.55 26.60 11.51
CA ASN A 478 -33.52 25.77 10.79
C ASN A 478 -32.93 24.41 10.39
N THR A 479 -33.33 23.35 11.08
CA THR A 479 -32.89 21.96 10.80
C THR A 479 -33.34 21.42 9.44
N ALA A 480 -34.29 22.10 8.79
CA ALA A 480 -34.72 21.76 7.43
C ALA A 480 -33.73 22.22 6.35
N LEU A 481 -32.85 23.19 6.67
CA LEU A 481 -31.86 23.72 5.75
C LEU A 481 -30.51 23.07 6.01
N CYS A 482 -30.05 22.28 5.05
CA CYS A 482 -28.75 21.65 5.10
C CYS A 482 -27.64 22.69 4.88
N PHE A 483 -26.61 22.61 5.70
CA PHE A 483 -25.35 23.32 5.51
C PHE A 483 -24.43 22.53 4.56
N SER A 484 -24.54 21.20 4.60
CA SER A 484 -23.79 20.25 3.77
C SER A 484 -24.59 18.95 3.59
N CYS A 485 -24.32 18.24 2.50
CA CYS A 485 -24.98 16.99 2.16
C CYS A 485 -24.06 15.79 2.30
N GLU A 486 -24.66 14.63 2.51
CA GLU A 486 -24.01 13.35 2.36
C GLU A 486 -23.40 13.27 0.96
N PRO A 487 -22.09 12.96 0.87
CA PRO A 487 -21.36 13.09 -0.38
C PRO A 487 -21.73 12.04 -1.44
N PHE A 488 -22.33 10.94 -0.99
CA PHE A 488 -22.85 9.85 -1.81
C PHE A 488 -24.36 9.78 -1.60
N GLY A 489 -25.11 9.59 -2.68
CA GLY A 489 -26.57 9.53 -2.65
C GLY A 489 -27.28 10.88 -2.74
N TYR A 490 -26.64 12.01 -2.45
CA TYR A 490 -27.28 13.34 -2.53
C TYR A 490 -26.44 14.37 -3.30
N TYR A 491 -27.13 15.34 -3.91
CA TYR A 491 -26.52 16.60 -4.35
C TYR A 491 -27.15 17.79 -3.64
N PHE A 492 -26.37 18.83 -3.45
CA PHE A 492 -26.80 20.04 -2.78
C PHE A 492 -27.52 20.97 -3.77
N ASP A 493 -28.76 21.34 -3.48
CA ASP A 493 -29.52 22.36 -4.19
C ASP A 493 -30.16 23.33 -3.20
N SER A 494 -29.65 24.58 -3.18
CA SER A 494 -30.30 25.68 -2.48
C SER A 494 -30.71 25.36 -1.03
N TYR A 495 -29.79 24.78 -0.25
CA TYR A 495 -29.94 24.30 1.15
C TYR A 495 -30.74 23.01 1.33
N ASN A 496 -31.10 22.32 0.27
CA ASN A 496 -31.69 20.99 0.34
C ASN A 496 -30.70 19.95 -0.20
N CYS A 497 -30.74 18.76 0.40
CA CYS A 497 -30.05 17.59 -0.13
C CYS A 497 -31.05 16.78 -0.94
N ILE A 498 -30.86 16.73 -2.25
CA ILE A 498 -31.76 16.01 -3.16
C ILE A 498 -31.12 14.68 -3.50
N GLU A 499 -31.88 13.61 -3.35
CA GLU A 499 -31.42 12.25 -3.62
C GLU A 499 -31.07 12.07 -5.11
N CYS A 500 -29.97 11.39 -5.37
CA CYS A 500 -29.56 10.96 -6.69
C CYS A 500 -30.46 9.83 -7.20
N SER A 501 -30.54 9.68 -8.53
CA SER A 501 -31.26 8.57 -9.15
C SER A 501 -30.69 7.22 -8.71
N THR A 502 -31.54 6.20 -8.70
CA THR A 502 -31.27 4.89 -8.07
C THR A 502 -29.97 4.21 -8.50
N ASN A 503 -29.47 4.44 -9.71
CA ASN A 503 -28.23 3.85 -10.24
C ASN A 503 -26.97 4.70 -10.00
N CYS A 504 -27.13 6.00 -9.66
CA CYS A 504 -26.01 6.85 -9.31
C CYS A 504 -25.57 6.55 -7.88
N LEU A 505 -24.26 6.45 -7.65
CA LEU A 505 -23.69 6.51 -6.30
C LEU A 505 -23.48 7.97 -5.88
N SER A 506 -23.14 8.85 -6.82
CA SER A 506 -23.07 10.30 -6.61
C SER A 506 -23.55 11.04 -7.85
N CYS A 507 -24.05 12.27 -7.68
CA CYS A 507 -24.58 13.11 -8.75
C CYS A 507 -24.26 14.60 -8.53
N GLU A 508 -24.36 15.42 -9.57
CA GLU A 508 -24.10 16.86 -9.52
C GLU A 508 -25.13 17.64 -10.36
N TYR A 509 -25.60 18.78 -9.85
CA TYR A 509 -26.58 19.70 -10.48
C TYR A 509 -28.00 19.13 -10.68
N SER A 510 -28.15 17.83 -10.92
CA SER A 510 -29.44 17.14 -10.99
C SER A 510 -29.31 15.70 -10.48
N SER A 511 -30.44 15.10 -10.09
CA SER A 511 -30.47 13.71 -9.61
C SER A 511 -30.09 12.69 -10.69
N THR A 512 -30.17 13.03 -11.98
CA THR A 512 -29.86 12.13 -13.11
C THR A 512 -28.45 12.30 -13.66
N ASN A 513 -27.78 13.41 -13.35
CA ASN A 513 -26.42 13.68 -13.81
C ASN A 513 -25.45 13.02 -12.83
N CYS A 514 -25.22 11.72 -13.03
CA CYS A 514 -24.34 10.93 -12.19
C CYS A 514 -22.89 11.41 -12.36
N THR A 515 -22.12 11.35 -11.28
CA THR A 515 -20.65 11.49 -11.28
C THR A 515 -19.96 10.16 -10.99
N SER A 516 -20.72 9.19 -10.47
CA SER A 516 -20.31 7.81 -10.27
C SER A 516 -21.53 6.88 -10.17
N CYS A 517 -21.33 5.59 -10.39
CA CYS A 517 -22.38 4.57 -10.36
C CYS A 517 -22.30 3.69 -9.11
N LYS A 518 -23.41 3.08 -8.71
CA LYS A 518 -23.40 2.08 -7.64
C LYS A 518 -22.64 0.84 -8.10
N ASP A 519 -21.75 0.35 -7.23
CA ASP A 519 -20.84 -0.74 -7.59
C ASP A 519 -21.58 -2.09 -7.68
N GLY A 520 -21.04 -2.99 -8.49
CA GLY A 520 -21.51 -4.38 -8.64
C GLY A 520 -22.56 -4.64 -9.73
N SER A 521 -23.12 -3.59 -10.35
CA SER A 521 -24.15 -3.76 -11.40
C SER A 521 -24.06 -2.78 -12.58
N SER A 522 -23.51 -1.58 -12.39
CA SER A 522 -23.47 -0.55 -13.42
C SER A 522 -22.07 0.04 -13.65
N TYR A 523 -21.85 0.46 -14.89
CA TYR A 523 -20.68 1.21 -15.33
C TYR A 523 -21.06 2.64 -15.69
N PHE A 524 -20.07 3.54 -15.59
CA PHE A 524 -20.23 4.96 -15.82
C PHE A 524 -19.90 5.33 -17.26
N SER A 525 -20.78 6.06 -17.94
CA SER A 525 -20.52 6.61 -19.27
C SER A 525 -21.34 7.88 -19.49
N ASN A 526 -20.70 8.98 -19.89
CA ASN A 526 -21.36 10.25 -20.23
C ASN A 526 -22.34 10.77 -19.15
N ASN A 527 -21.93 10.76 -17.88
CA ASN A 527 -22.75 11.16 -16.73
C ASN A 527 -23.98 10.28 -16.46
N GLU A 528 -24.05 9.11 -17.07
CA GLU A 528 -25.12 8.13 -16.87
C GLU A 528 -24.56 6.78 -16.43
N CYS A 529 -25.42 6.00 -15.77
CA CYS A 529 -25.08 4.67 -15.26
C CYS A 529 -25.83 3.60 -16.04
N PHE A 530 -25.07 2.73 -16.70
CA PHE A 530 -25.58 1.65 -17.54
C PHE A 530 -25.30 0.29 -16.90
N GLN A 531 -26.23 -0.64 -17.02
CA GLN A 531 -26.06 -2.00 -16.48
C GLN A 531 -25.12 -2.82 -17.36
N CYS A 532 -24.19 -3.59 -16.76
CA CYS A 532 -23.36 -4.51 -17.54
C CYS A 532 -24.17 -5.71 -18.04
N ILE A 533 -23.89 -6.15 -19.27
CA ILE A 533 -24.51 -7.31 -19.91
C ILE A 533 -23.65 -8.55 -19.72
N ASN A 534 -24.26 -9.66 -19.31
CA ASN A 534 -23.62 -10.97 -19.07
C ASN A 534 -22.44 -10.95 -18.08
N CYS A 535 -22.40 -9.95 -17.19
CA CYS A 535 -21.40 -9.85 -16.15
C CYS A 535 -21.77 -10.71 -14.93
N LEU A 536 -20.77 -11.26 -14.26
CA LEU A 536 -20.96 -11.93 -12.98
C LEU A 536 -21.47 -10.91 -11.95
N SER A 537 -22.47 -11.29 -11.15
CA SER A 537 -23.03 -10.39 -10.13
C SER A 537 -21.92 -9.89 -9.20
N GLY A 538 -21.87 -8.57 -8.95
CA GLY A 538 -20.83 -7.94 -8.15
C GLY A 538 -19.53 -7.61 -8.90
N ASN A 539 -19.40 -7.94 -10.18
CA ASN A 539 -18.18 -7.71 -10.99
C ASN A 539 -18.35 -6.64 -12.07
N CYS A 540 -19.43 -5.86 -12.02
CA CYS A 540 -19.60 -4.69 -12.85
C CYS A 540 -19.26 -3.45 -12.04
N HIS A 541 -18.22 -2.73 -12.46
CA HIS A 541 -17.73 -1.54 -11.78
C HIS A 541 -17.81 -0.32 -12.70
N GLN A 542 -17.31 0.83 -12.23
CA GLN A 542 -17.31 2.10 -12.96
C GLN A 542 -16.78 1.99 -14.41
N ASN A 543 -15.78 1.14 -14.65
CA ASN A 543 -15.12 0.96 -15.95
C ASN A 543 -15.62 -0.27 -16.71
N GLY A 544 -16.74 -0.88 -16.30
CA GLY A 544 -17.32 -2.06 -16.95
C GLY A 544 -17.12 -3.36 -16.17
N CYS A 545 -17.41 -4.45 -16.86
CA CYS A 545 -17.33 -5.79 -16.31
C CYS A 545 -15.90 -6.31 -16.20
N THR A 546 -15.51 -6.85 -15.04
CA THR A 546 -14.21 -7.48 -14.81
C THR A 546 -14.24 -9.00 -14.99
N GLN A 547 -15.42 -9.61 -14.81
CA GLN A 547 -15.60 -11.05 -14.93
C GLN A 547 -16.96 -11.43 -15.51
N CYS A 548 -16.95 -12.24 -16.57
CA CYS A 548 -18.16 -12.74 -17.20
C CYS A 548 -18.85 -13.80 -16.36
N LYS A 549 -20.19 -13.82 -16.43
CA LYS A 549 -21.03 -14.78 -15.71
C LYS A 549 -20.81 -16.22 -16.20
N TYR A 550 -20.56 -16.39 -17.50
CA TYR A 550 -20.37 -17.68 -18.14
C TYR A 550 -19.01 -17.73 -18.84
N SER A 551 -18.39 -18.91 -18.86
CA SER A 551 -17.05 -19.14 -19.42
C SER A 551 -16.98 -19.10 -20.95
N ASN A 552 -18.14 -19.16 -21.63
CA ASN A 552 -18.28 -18.99 -23.08
C ASN A 552 -18.44 -17.51 -23.50
N TYR A 553 -18.08 -16.58 -22.62
CA TYR A 553 -18.03 -15.15 -22.89
C TYR A 553 -16.66 -14.59 -22.49
N TYR A 554 -16.23 -13.52 -23.15
CA TYR A 554 -15.03 -12.76 -22.81
C TYR A 554 -15.36 -11.28 -22.59
N VAL A 555 -14.57 -10.60 -21.76
CA VAL A 555 -14.72 -9.18 -21.48
C VAL A 555 -14.28 -8.37 -22.71
N SER A 556 -15.15 -7.51 -23.21
CA SER A 556 -14.89 -6.61 -24.34
C SER A 556 -15.55 -5.26 -24.10
N GLY A 557 -14.73 -4.22 -23.90
CA GLY A 557 -15.21 -2.91 -23.48
C GLY A 557 -15.86 -3.01 -22.09
N TYR A 558 -17.10 -2.53 -21.95
CA TYR A 558 -17.83 -2.53 -20.67
C TYR A 558 -18.57 -3.84 -20.37
N ASN A 559 -18.69 -4.75 -21.34
CA ASN A 559 -19.61 -5.89 -21.29
C ASN A 559 -18.91 -7.21 -21.63
N CYS A 560 -19.66 -8.30 -21.45
CA CYS A 560 -19.24 -9.64 -21.85
C CYS A 560 -19.88 -10.06 -23.17
N LEU A 561 -19.05 -10.40 -24.15
CA LEU A 561 -19.45 -10.85 -25.49
C LEU A 561 -19.19 -12.35 -25.66
N PRO A 562 -20.01 -13.07 -26.44
CA PRO A 562 -19.88 -14.52 -26.61
C PRO A 562 -18.61 -14.89 -27.38
N CYS A 563 -18.06 -16.07 -27.06
CA CYS A 563 -16.96 -16.68 -27.82
C CYS A 563 -17.41 -17.13 -29.22
N ASP A 564 -16.44 -17.36 -30.11
CA ASP A 564 -16.68 -18.05 -31.37
C ASP A 564 -17.21 -19.47 -31.11
N ASN A 565 -18.09 -19.98 -31.98
CA ASN A 565 -18.74 -21.27 -31.81
C ASN A 565 -17.76 -22.46 -31.78
N ASN A 566 -16.53 -22.30 -32.28
CA ASN A 566 -15.51 -23.34 -32.20
C ASN A 566 -14.83 -23.40 -30.81
N CYS A 567 -14.94 -22.31 -30.03
CA CYS A 567 -14.39 -22.22 -28.69
C CYS A 567 -15.47 -22.59 -27.66
N LYS A 568 -15.16 -23.55 -26.79
CA LYS A 568 -15.96 -23.79 -25.57
C LYS A 568 -15.72 -22.70 -24.53
N THR A 569 -14.49 -22.21 -24.44
CA THR A 569 -14.10 -21.03 -23.65
C THR A 569 -13.07 -20.19 -24.42
N CYS A 570 -13.05 -18.87 -24.21
CA CYS A 570 -12.14 -17.94 -24.89
C CYS A 570 -11.60 -16.84 -23.96
N SER A 571 -10.57 -16.13 -24.41
CA SER A 571 -9.94 -15.01 -23.70
C SER A 571 -9.53 -13.90 -24.65
N LEU A 572 -9.60 -12.63 -24.25
CA LEU A 572 -9.19 -11.43 -25.01
C LEU A 572 -9.97 -11.12 -26.30
N SER A 573 -10.36 -12.11 -27.09
CA SER A 573 -11.22 -11.97 -28.27
C SER A 573 -12.09 -13.23 -28.45
N SER A 574 -13.12 -13.13 -29.29
CA SER A 574 -14.03 -14.25 -29.58
C SER A 574 -13.30 -15.48 -30.14
N THR A 575 -12.22 -15.29 -30.90
CA THR A 575 -11.47 -16.35 -31.61
C THR A 575 -10.26 -16.89 -30.87
N LYS A 576 -9.87 -16.27 -29.75
CA LYS A 576 -8.74 -16.69 -28.93
C LYS A 576 -9.22 -17.70 -27.88
N CYS A 577 -9.40 -18.94 -28.31
CA CYS A 577 -9.93 -20.01 -27.49
C CYS A 577 -8.94 -20.39 -26.36
N THR A 578 -9.50 -20.77 -25.21
CA THR A 578 -8.79 -21.42 -24.09
C THR A 578 -9.20 -22.89 -23.94
N SER A 579 -10.32 -23.29 -24.56
CA SER A 579 -10.71 -24.68 -24.78
C SER A 579 -11.62 -24.77 -26.00
N CYS A 580 -11.66 -25.94 -26.62
CA CYS A 580 -12.45 -26.21 -27.82
C CYS A 580 -13.73 -26.97 -27.52
N GLU A 581 -14.70 -26.87 -28.43
CA GLU A 581 -15.88 -27.74 -28.36
C GLU A 581 -15.49 -29.22 -28.50
N ASP A 582 -16.15 -30.07 -27.72
CA ASP A 582 -15.76 -31.47 -27.57
C ASP A 582 -16.08 -32.28 -28.84
N GLY A 583 -15.21 -33.25 -29.17
CA GLY A 583 -15.50 -34.32 -30.13
C GLY A 583 -14.78 -34.27 -31.48
N SER A 584 -14.32 -33.10 -31.94
CA SER A 584 -13.62 -32.98 -33.24
C SER A 584 -12.57 -31.88 -33.32
N LEU A 585 -12.42 -31.06 -32.28
CA LEU A 585 -11.51 -29.93 -32.24
C LEU A 585 -10.52 -30.09 -31.08
N TYR A 586 -9.29 -29.63 -31.27
CA TYR A 586 -8.29 -29.53 -30.23
C TYR A 586 -7.65 -28.15 -30.24
N LEU A 587 -7.05 -27.76 -29.10
CA LEU A 587 -6.49 -26.43 -28.92
C LEU A 587 -5.04 -26.39 -29.43
N LYS A 588 -4.78 -25.51 -30.40
CA LYS A 588 -3.45 -25.23 -30.94
C LYS A 588 -3.23 -23.72 -31.02
N ASP A 589 -2.21 -23.20 -30.33
CA ASP A 589 -1.85 -21.78 -30.34
C ASP A 589 -3.03 -20.82 -30.07
N SER A 590 -3.88 -21.18 -29.09
CA SER A 590 -5.12 -20.47 -28.74
C SER A 590 -6.18 -20.44 -29.85
N THR A 591 -6.16 -21.40 -30.77
CA THR A 591 -7.18 -21.60 -31.81
C THR A 591 -7.64 -23.05 -31.85
N CYS A 592 -8.91 -23.25 -32.14
CA CYS A 592 -9.48 -24.58 -32.26
C CYS A 592 -9.32 -25.10 -33.69
N VAL A 593 -8.62 -26.22 -33.81
CA VAL A 593 -8.28 -26.86 -35.08
C VAL A 593 -8.86 -28.27 -35.12
N GLN A 594 -9.22 -28.75 -36.31
CA GLN A 594 -9.83 -30.06 -36.45
C GLN A 594 -8.83 -31.20 -36.28
N CYS A 595 -9.24 -32.24 -35.53
CA CYS A 595 -8.58 -33.54 -35.51
C CYS A 595 -8.82 -34.26 -36.85
N LEU A 596 -7.84 -34.20 -37.75
CA LEU A 596 -7.85 -34.98 -38.99
C LEU A 596 -7.33 -36.40 -38.72
N ASN A 597 -7.98 -37.41 -39.32
CA ASN A 597 -7.57 -38.82 -39.27
C ASN A 597 -7.44 -39.39 -37.84
N CYS A 598 -8.30 -38.92 -36.93
CA CYS A 598 -8.40 -39.42 -35.56
C CYS A 598 -9.59 -40.37 -35.42
N VAL A 599 -9.46 -41.42 -34.61
CA VAL A 599 -10.59 -42.32 -34.32
C VAL A 599 -11.66 -41.56 -33.54
N ASN A 600 -12.93 -41.72 -33.91
CA ASN A 600 -14.05 -41.10 -33.20
C ASN A 600 -13.98 -41.39 -31.69
N GLY A 601 -14.14 -40.34 -30.88
CA GLY A 601 -14.04 -40.40 -29.42
C GLY A 601 -12.62 -40.31 -28.85
N ASN A 602 -11.58 -40.19 -29.68
CA ASN A 602 -10.18 -40.10 -29.28
C ASN A 602 -9.55 -38.71 -29.58
N CYS A 603 -10.37 -37.71 -29.92
CA CYS A 603 -9.93 -36.32 -30.03
C CYS A 603 -10.18 -35.62 -28.69
N HIS A 604 -9.10 -35.17 -28.04
CA HIS A 604 -9.13 -34.46 -26.76
C HIS A 604 -8.63 -33.02 -26.93
N GLN A 605 -8.68 -32.22 -25.85
CA GLN A 605 -8.25 -30.82 -25.85
C GLN A 605 -6.78 -30.64 -26.31
N ASP A 606 -5.92 -31.64 -26.05
CA ASP A 606 -4.48 -31.60 -26.37
C ASP A 606 -4.12 -32.31 -27.69
N GLY A 607 -5.12 -32.77 -28.46
CA GLY A 607 -4.93 -33.45 -29.75
C GLY A 607 -5.47 -34.87 -29.79
N CYS A 608 -5.07 -35.63 -30.81
CA CYS A 608 -5.55 -36.99 -31.02
C CYS A 608 -4.75 -38.01 -30.17
N SER A 609 -5.47 -38.87 -29.43
CA SER A 609 -4.86 -39.97 -28.66
C SER A 609 -4.75 -41.29 -29.45
N LEU A 610 -5.55 -41.45 -30.52
CA LEU A 610 -5.53 -42.63 -31.38
C LEU A 610 -5.88 -42.28 -32.84
N CYS A 611 -4.89 -42.40 -33.73
CA CYS A 611 -5.07 -42.19 -35.16
C CYS A 611 -5.84 -43.35 -35.83
N THR A 612 -6.52 -43.09 -36.94
CA THR A 612 -7.12 -44.13 -37.77
C THR A 612 -6.05 -45.05 -38.36
N ASP A 613 -6.45 -46.25 -38.80
CA ASP A 613 -5.58 -47.18 -39.51
C ASP A 613 -4.84 -46.44 -40.66
N SER A 614 -3.58 -46.84 -40.89
CA SER A 614 -2.65 -46.20 -41.84
C SER A 614 -2.14 -44.79 -41.46
N HIS A 615 -2.30 -44.35 -40.21
CA HIS A 615 -1.73 -43.10 -39.71
C HIS A 615 -0.94 -43.29 -38.40
N PHE A 616 0.03 -42.41 -38.14
CA PHE A 616 0.79 -42.37 -36.88
C PHE A 616 0.78 -40.96 -36.28
N PHE A 617 0.92 -40.88 -34.96
CA PHE A 617 0.97 -39.62 -34.22
C PHE A 617 2.39 -39.03 -34.24
N ASN A 618 2.50 -37.72 -34.47
CA ASN A 618 3.76 -37.00 -34.25
C ASN A 618 3.86 -36.47 -32.81
N ILE A 619 4.95 -35.77 -32.51
CA ILE A 619 5.22 -35.14 -31.19
C ILE A 619 4.21 -34.02 -30.87
N SER A 620 3.47 -33.54 -31.87
CA SER A 620 2.43 -32.50 -31.77
C SER A 620 1.00 -33.08 -31.77
N HIS A 621 0.84 -34.39 -31.55
CA HIS A 621 -0.46 -35.09 -31.52
C HIS A 621 -1.30 -34.98 -32.81
N ASP A 622 -0.64 -34.70 -33.94
CA ASP A 622 -1.22 -34.70 -35.28
C ASP A 622 -1.01 -36.07 -35.96
N CYS A 623 -2.05 -36.56 -36.66
CA CYS A 623 -2.03 -37.87 -37.34
C CYS A 623 -1.58 -37.75 -38.81
N TYR A 624 -0.41 -38.33 -39.11
CA TYR A 624 0.17 -38.35 -40.45
C TYR A 624 0.08 -39.73 -41.10
N LYS A 625 -0.11 -39.78 -42.42
CA LYS A 625 -0.21 -41.02 -43.17
C LYS A 625 1.12 -41.81 -43.10
N CYS A 626 1.03 -43.12 -42.92
CA CYS A 626 2.14 -44.05 -43.13
C CYS A 626 2.59 -44.07 -44.60
N ASP A 627 3.80 -44.55 -44.90
CA ASP A 627 4.18 -44.85 -46.29
C ASP A 627 3.24 -45.92 -46.86
N ASP A 628 2.99 -45.86 -48.17
CA ASP A 628 2.07 -46.77 -48.90
C ASP A 628 2.47 -48.26 -48.82
N ASN A 629 3.65 -48.56 -48.25
CA ASN A 629 4.11 -49.92 -48.02
C ASN A 629 3.62 -50.52 -46.70
N CYS A 630 3.13 -49.71 -45.76
CA CYS A 630 2.68 -50.15 -44.44
C CYS A 630 1.16 -50.09 -44.32
N LYS A 631 0.56 -51.10 -43.68
CA LYS A 631 -0.84 -51.03 -43.23
C LYS A 631 -0.97 -50.29 -41.90
N THR A 632 -0.04 -50.51 -40.97
CA THR A 632 0.14 -49.67 -39.77
C THR A 632 1.63 -49.38 -39.60
N CYS A 633 1.97 -48.22 -39.04
CA CYS A 633 3.35 -47.80 -38.79
C CYS A 633 3.52 -47.27 -37.37
N GLY A 634 4.76 -47.29 -36.87
CA GLY A 634 5.14 -46.86 -35.52
C GLY A 634 5.39 -45.36 -35.42
N THR A 635 6.48 -44.97 -34.77
CA THR A 635 6.83 -43.56 -34.50
C THR A 635 7.28 -42.76 -35.72
N ASN A 636 7.43 -43.39 -36.89
CA ASN A 636 7.73 -42.73 -38.16
C ASN A 636 7.05 -43.46 -39.32
N LYS A 637 6.93 -42.76 -40.45
CA LYS A 637 6.21 -43.25 -41.63
C LYS A 637 6.78 -44.54 -42.26
N THR A 638 8.06 -44.88 -42.01
CA THR A 638 8.76 -46.01 -42.65
C THR A 638 8.86 -47.26 -41.77
N ASN A 639 8.62 -47.14 -40.46
CA ASN A 639 8.67 -48.24 -39.52
C ASN A 639 7.32 -48.95 -39.50
N CYS A 640 7.12 -49.92 -40.39
CA CYS A 640 5.87 -50.66 -40.47
C CYS A 640 5.71 -51.58 -39.24
N LEU A 641 4.50 -51.60 -38.67
CA LEU A 641 4.07 -52.54 -37.63
C LEU A 641 3.21 -53.67 -38.23
N SER A 642 2.56 -53.41 -39.37
CA SER A 642 1.84 -54.42 -40.14
C SER A 642 1.85 -54.09 -41.64
N CYS A 643 1.60 -55.11 -42.46
CA CYS A 643 1.65 -55.02 -43.91
C CYS A 643 0.28 -55.29 -44.55
N GLU A 644 0.07 -54.77 -45.76
CA GLU A 644 -1.08 -55.12 -46.58
C GLU A 644 -1.00 -56.58 -47.07
N ASN A 645 -2.13 -57.16 -47.49
CA ASN A 645 -2.19 -58.54 -47.99
C ASN A 645 -1.20 -58.77 -49.15
N GLY A 646 -0.51 -59.91 -49.13
CA GLY A 646 0.53 -60.25 -50.11
C GLY A 646 1.92 -59.72 -49.77
N LYS A 647 2.09 -59.08 -48.60
CA LYS A 647 3.39 -58.65 -48.05
C LYS A 647 3.60 -59.23 -46.65
N TYR A 648 4.86 -59.41 -46.25
CA TYR A 648 5.24 -59.85 -44.91
C TYR A 648 6.18 -58.85 -44.24
N LEU A 649 6.12 -58.78 -42.91
CA LEU A 649 6.93 -57.89 -42.11
C LEU A 649 8.32 -58.49 -41.86
N ASP A 650 9.35 -57.73 -42.22
CA ASP A 650 10.74 -58.09 -41.99
C ASP A 650 11.55 -56.88 -41.52
N GLN A 651 12.04 -56.94 -40.29
CA GLN A 651 12.84 -55.88 -39.64
C GLN A 651 12.22 -54.47 -39.74
N GLY A 652 10.89 -54.35 -39.58
CA GLY A 652 10.17 -53.07 -39.65
C GLY A 652 9.85 -52.58 -41.06
N THR A 653 10.10 -53.39 -42.09
CA THR A 653 9.74 -53.09 -43.49
C THR A 653 8.85 -54.17 -44.08
N CYS A 654 7.88 -53.77 -44.91
CA CYS A 654 7.00 -54.70 -45.59
C CYS A 654 7.61 -55.16 -46.92
N LYS A 655 7.89 -56.45 -47.03
CA LYS A 655 8.43 -57.08 -48.24
C LYS A 655 7.32 -57.83 -48.98
N ILE A 656 7.32 -57.75 -50.31
CA ILE A 656 6.37 -58.50 -51.16
C ILE A 656 6.67 -60.00 -51.00
N CYS A 657 5.63 -60.81 -50.85
CA CYS A 657 5.78 -62.26 -50.83
C CYS A 657 6.31 -62.79 -52.16
N ASP A 658 7.08 -63.86 -52.09
CA ASP A 658 7.69 -64.51 -53.25
C ASP A 658 6.60 -64.90 -54.27
N GLU A 659 6.83 -64.62 -55.56
CA GLU A 659 5.91 -64.97 -56.65
C GLU A 659 5.63 -66.47 -56.73
N ASN A 660 6.53 -67.32 -56.22
CA ASN A 660 6.39 -68.77 -56.18
C ASN A 660 5.73 -69.28 -54.89
N CYS A 661 5.26 -68.37 -54.04
CA CYS A 661 4.44 -68.72 -52.89
C CYS A 661 3.04 -69.13 -53.36
N LEU A 662 2.49 -70.20 -52.77
CA LEU A 662 1.14 -70.62 -53.10
C LEU A 662 0.12 -69.56 -52.67
N ASP A 663 -0.98 -69.44 -53.43
CA ASP A 663 -2.08 -68.53 -53.09
C ASP A 663 -2.57 -68.75 -51.65
N ASN A 664 -2.76 -67.65 -50.92
CA ASN A 664 -3.12 -67.61 -49.49
C ASN A 664 -2.10 -68.23 -48.51
N MET A 665 -0.89 -68.57 -48.96
CA MET A 665 0.20 -69.09 -48.10
C MET A 665 1.26 -68.02 -47.77
N CYS A 666 0.92 -66.75 -47.95
CA CYS A 666 1.73 -65.60 -47.57
C CYS A 666 1.27 -65.10 -46.19
N ASP A 667 2.00 -65.48 -45.14
CA ASP A 667 1.75 -65.04 -43.78
C ASP A 667 2.46 -63.71 -43.48
N VAL A 668 1.77 -62.81 -42.77
CA VAL A 668 2.23 -61.45 -42.51
C VAL A 668 3.47 -61.37 -41.60
N VAL A 669 3.82 -62.44 -40.86
CA VAL A 669 5.02 -62.50 -40.00
C VAL A 669 6.04 -63.50 -40.54
N MET A 670 5.57 -64.67 -40.98
CA MET A 670 6.39 -65.81 -41.40
C MET A 670 6.79 -65.75 -42.88
N GLY A 671 6.23 -64.80 -43.65
CA GLY A 671 6.41 -64.76 -45.11
C GLY A 671 5.76 -65.96 -45.78
N CYS A 672 6.38 -66.50 -46.82
CA CYS A 672 5.81 -67.65 -47.50
C CYS A 672 5.88 -68.92 -46.63
N THR A 673 4.74 -69.55 -46.35
CA THR A 673 4.65 -70.79 -45.56
C THR A 673 4.58 -72.05 -46.41
N ALA A 674 4.24 -71.93 -47.69
CA ALA A 674 4.25 -73.05 -48.64
C ALA A 674 4.49 -72.56 -50.08
N CYS A 675 5.39 -73.23 -50.78
CA CYS A 675 5.83 -72.87 -52.14
C CYS A 675 5.27 -73.82 -53.20
N ALA A 676 5.24 -73.36 -54.45
CA ALA A 676 4.90 -74.16 -55.63
C ALA A 676 5.82 -75.38 -55.79
N GLU A 677 5.39 -76.37 -56.58
CA GLU A 677 6.15 -77.60 -56.83
C GLU A 677 7.58 -77.30 -57.29
N SER A 678 8.57 -78.03 -56.74
CA SER A 678 10.03 -77.83 -56.93
C SER A 678 10.70 -76.72 -56.13
N PHE A 679 9.95 -75.96 -55.32
CA PHE A 679 10.48 -74.96 -54.37
C PHE A 679 10.28 -75.38 -52.91
N GLU A 680 11.17 -74.94 -52.02
CA GLU A 680 11.07 -75.07 -50.56
C GLU A 680 11.14 -73.69 -49.90
N VAL A 681 10.50 -73.55 -48.74
CA VAL A 681 10.55 -72.32 -47.95
C VAL A 681 11.91 -72.23 -47.26
N LYS A 682 12.63 -71.12 -47.49
CA LYS A 682 13.87 -70.81 -46.76
C LYS A 682 13.94 -69.31 -46.52
N ASN A 683 14.16 -68.91 -45.26
CA ASN A 683 14.20 -67.49 -44.85
C ASN A 683 13.01 -66.67 -45.39
N LYS A 684 11.78 -67.16 -45.19
CA LYS A 684 10.51 -66.50 -45.57
C LYS A 684 10.23 -66.41 -47.09
N VAL A 685 11.11 -66.91 -47.95
CA VAL A 685 10.99 -66.91 -49.43
C VAL A 685 11.09 -68.31 -50.02
N CYS A 686 10.76 -68.46 -51.30
CA CYS A 686 10.77 -69.75 -51.99
C CYS A 686 12.08 -69.94 -52.76
N VAL A 687 12.84 -70.97 -52.40
CA VAL A 687 14.09 -71.32 -53.07
C VAL A 687 14.00 -72.70 -53.70
N CYS A 688 14.79 -72.98 -54.74
CA CYS A 688 14.77 -74.31 -55.36
C CYS A 688 15.15 -75.41 -54.37
N LYS A 689 14.38 -76.51 -54.37
CA LYS A 689 14.70 -77.70 -53.60
C LYS A 689 16.07 -78.25 -54.01
N SER A 690 16.74 -78.93 -53.07
CA SER A 690 17.99 -79.63 -53.36
C SER A 690 17.83 -80.59 -54.57
N GLY A 691 18.73 -80.49 -55.54
CA GLY A 691 18.66 -81.21 -56.82
C GLY A 691 17.98 -80.43 -57.97
N PHE A 692 17.60 -79.17 -57.75
CA PHE A 692 17.09 -78.25 -58.76
C PHE A 692 17.89 -76.93 -58.76
N TYR A 693 18.02 -76.27 -59.91
CA TYR A 693 18.63 -74.95 -60.04
C TYR A 693 17.65 -73.93 -60.64
N LEU A 694 17.83 -72.65 -60.35
CA LEU A 694 16.98 -71.58 -60.88
C LEU A 694 17.30 -71.33 -62.36
N SER A 695 16.35 -71.62 -63.25
CA SER A 695 16.43 -71.30 -64.68
C SER A 695 15.94 -69.87 -64.96
N GLY A 696 16.25 -69.32 -66.14
CA GLY A 696 16.05 -67.90 -66.50
C GLY A 696 14.63 -67.33 -66.49
N ASN A 697 13.62 -68.11 -66.06
CA ASN A 697 12.21 -67.69 -65.95
C ASN A 697 11.65 -67.87 -64.53
N ASN A 698 12.48 -67.75 -63.48
CA ASN A 698 12.08 -68.04 -62.08
C ASN A 698 11.48 -69.44 -61.90
N LYS A 699 11.97 -70.44 -62.66
CA LYS A 699 11.52 -71.84 -62.54
C LYS A 699 12.67 -72.73 -62.11
N CYS A 700 12.43 -73.58 -61.12
CA CYS A 700 13.39 -74.59 -60.70
C CYS A 700 13.43 -75.74 -61.71
N SER A 701 14.58 -75.98 -62.33
CA SER A 701 14.82 -77.08 -63.26
C SER A 701 15.70 -78.15 -62.60
N ARG A 702 15.37 -79.42 -62.85
CA ARG A 702 16.04 -80.57 -62.21
C ARG A 702 17.45 -80.73 -62.76
N CYS A 703 18.43 -80.95 -61.88
CA CYS A 703 19.80 -81.25 -62.29
C CYS A 703 19.84 -82.64 -62.96
N PHE A 704 20.17 -82.72 -64.25
CA PHE A 704 20.38 -83.99 -64.94
C PHE A 704 21.81 -84.49 -64.71
N THR A 705 21.95 -85.64 -64.06
CA THR A 705 23.20 -86.40 -64.00
C THR A 705 23.31 -87.28 -65.24
N SER A 706 23.92 -86.78 -66.32
CA SER A 706 24.47 -87.63 -67.37
C SER A 706 25.87 -88.12 -66.97
N GLN A 707 26.17 -89.38 -67.29
CA GLN A 707 27.38 -90.11 -66.92
C GLN A 707 28.71 -89.36 -67.19
N LEU A 708 29.67 -89.66 -66.32
CA LEU A 708 31.08 -89.24 -66.30
C LEU A 708 31.78 -89.26 -67.67
N ASN A 709 32.59 -88.22 -67.90
CA ASN A 709 34.01 -88.38 -68.18
C ASN A 709 34.80 -87.29 -67.44
#